data_AF-A0A2U8E6B0-F1
#
_entry.id   AF-A0A2U8E6B0-F1
#
_cell.length_a   1.000
_cell.length_b   1.000
_cell.length_c   1.000
_cell.angle_alpha   90.00
_cell.angle_beta   90.00
_cell.angle_gamma   90.00
#
_symmetry.space_group_name_H-M   'P 1'
#
loop_
_entity.id
_entity.type
_entity.pdbx_description
1 polymer ?
#
loop_
_entity_poly.entity_id
_entity_poly.type
_entity_poly.pdbx_seq_one_letter_code
_entity_poly.pdbx_strand_id
1 'polypeptide(L)'
;MPPAATTQNTAKPASAWNRVKARPCAALRPAVLYSAGEWLVAILLSVNLAWTSLCLGGVRAETMVWSSALTFATAAIAMIRMIWSGSKSHWTAAWLVPFLLYAGASVLYITPVRWLGARELMLWIQAFLVFGIALESLQNKGPRRLVLGTVALLGAVALVLSAYQLNGHETWLMLGRVQAGQYVGRASGFLGNPNSLAAFYLLLIPPVLSLAWRRGANGVQRIACGYVALALMLGLVLTLSRGGVLAFTVALVCWPWFVGEWRFFRRALACAAVLAVAALAALAIWTTLPSARERAQKLVLDHGEKSRVILWQASLEITAGAPVLGTGAGSFNTVFEKHRPEGFLNNPQWTHNEFLNLLSDYGIAGFVLFFGAVCVIAWKSRRKRPRITNTPRTIPDGVLAETAFTRALGIGLLGFAFACMVDFHMRIPALAMIVAVCAAEIVKRREANTPPSQIAQGKNTPRDIPKNTAQIATVRVFGRRVIGTAITLAVLALGGIVFVQTYRAEAARVSGREQIDALAGRDLKTASDRAARLQTLTRSAAFFDKAIRLDSDNAQAWSDRAYALALRARIEKQNAAQLGGEAETAARAALDRAPEVSEFWLRLGVALDLQARTTEAGDAFARALQLAPASPLAWYHQAYHLSLSPVKRSLALAAADMCLRLDPGHTDADSLRVKLQSNR
;
A
#
# COMPACT_ATOMS: atom_id res chain seq x y z
N MET A 1 -87.68 -39.76 46.73
CA MET A 1 -88.52 -38.55 46.75
C MET A 1 -87.75 -37.43 47.46
N PRO A 2 -87.86 -36.18 46.97
CA PRO A 2 -87.04 -34.99 47.32
C PRO A 2 -87.59 -34.33 48.63
N PRO A 3 -87.28 -33.07 49.08
CA PRO A 3 -86.61 -31.94 48.40
C PRO A 3 -85.78 -30.92 49.26
N ALA A 4 -85.26 -29.90 48.56
CA ALA A 4 -85.19 -28.45 48.89
C ALA A 4 -84.26 -27.96 50.03
N ALA A 5 -83.68 -26.75 50.02
CA ALA A 5 -83.44 -25.72 49.00
C ALA A 5 -82.49 -24.64 49.62
N THR A 6 -81.63 -24.08 48.78
CA THR A 6 -81.12 -22.68 48.72
C THR A 6 -80.84 -21.87 50.01
N THR A 7 -79.64 -21.27 50.06
CA THR A 7 -79.47 -19.80 50.09
C THR A 7 -78.13 -19.38 49.47
N GLN A 8 -78.20 -18.36 48.62
CA GLN A 8 -77.07 -17.66 47.99
C GLN A 8 -76.42 -16.69 48.97
N ASN A 9 -75.10 -16.48 48.88
CA ASN A 9 -74.54 -15.16 49.14
C ASN A 9 -73.36 -14.85 48.22
N THR A 10 -73.30 -13.58 47.82
CA THR A 10 -72.61 -13.04 46.65
C THR A 10 -71.25 -12.44 47.02
N ALA A 11 -70.24 -12.59 46.17
CA ALA A 11 -69.05 -11.72 46.16
C ALA A 11 -68.53 -11.54 44.72
N LYS A 12 -68.24 -10.28 44.39
CA LYS A 12 -68.05 -9.64 43.07
C LYS A 12 -66.94 -10.23 42.17
N PRO A 13 -67.06 -10.09 40.83
CA PRO A 13 -65.97 -10.43 39.91
C PRO A 13 -64.92 -9.29 39.85
N ALA A 14 -63.66 -9.63 40.13
CA ALA A 14 -62.54 -8.74 39.91
C ALA A 14 -62.30 -8.53 38.40
N SER A 15 -61.93 -7.29 38.08
CA SER A 15 -61.97 -6.63 36.80
C SER A 15 -60.98 -7.15 35.74
N ALA A 16 -61.41 -7.01 34.49
CA ALA A 16 -60.75 -7.38 33.25
C ALA A 16 -59.55 -6.48 32.87
N TRP A 17 -58.54 -6.35 33.74
CA TRP A 17 -57.36 -5.49 33.49
C TRP A 17 -55.99 -6.19 33.52
N ASN A 18 -55.91 -7.51 33.66
CA ASN A 18 -54.63 -8.25 33.70
C ASN A 18 -54.38 -9.20 32.52
N ARG A 19 -54.93 -8.92 31.33
CA ARG A 19 -54.63 -9.68 30.11
C ARG A 19 -54.17 -8.80 28.93
N VAL A 20 -53.21 -7.90 29.16
CA VAL A 20 -52.28 -7.51 28.10
C VAL A 20 -51.05 -8.40 28.23
N LYS A 21 -51.10 -9.57 27.57
CA LYS A 21 -49.88 -10.31 27.23
C LYS A 21 -49.02 -9.34 26.43
N ALA A 22 -47.94 -8.84 27.05
CA ALA A 22 -46.84 -8.28 26.30
C ALA A 22 -46.45 -9.32 25.24
N ARG A 23 -46.78 -9.04 23.96
CA ARG A 23 -46.18 -9.78 22.86
C ARG A 23 -44.68 -9.66 23.08
N PRO A 24 -43.93 -10.77 23.21
CA PRO A 24 -42.49 -10.66 23.23
C PRO A 24 -42.12 -9.91 21.95
N CYS A 25 -41.51 -8.73 22.10
CA CYS A 25 -40.85 -8.07 20.99
C CYS A 25 -40.04 -9.16 20.29
N ALA A 26 -40.33 -9.41 19.00
CA ALA A 26 -39.76 -10.53 18.26
C ALA A 26 -38.23 -10.44 18.37
N ALA A 27 -37.67 -11.18 19.33
CA ALA A 27 -36.24 -11.22 19.56
C ALA A 27 -35.65 -11.85 18.32
N LEU A 28 -35.11 -11.01 17.43
CA LEU A 28 -34.32 -11.44 16.29
C LEU A 28 -33.36 -12.51 16.80
N ARG A 29 -33.55 -13.75 16.31
CA ARG A 29 -32.75 -14.90 16.74
C ARG A 29 -31.27 -14.49 16.66
N PRO A 30 -30.43 -14.76 17.67
CA PRO A 30 -29.03 -14.33 17.69
C PRO A 30 -28.30 -14.60 16.36
N ALA A 31 -28.59 -15.74 15.72
CA ALA A 31 -28.06 -16.12 14.41
C ALA A 31 -28.28 -15.07 13.27
N VAL A 32 -29.39 -14.34 13.27
CA VAL A 32 -29.74 -13.33 12.25
C VAL A 32 -28.95 -12.03 12.46
N LEU A 33 -28.79 -11.58 13.72
CA LEU A 33 -27.97 -10.41 14.04
C LEU A 33 -26.47 -10.68 13.80
N TYR A 34 -26.03 -11.91 14.07
CA TYR A 34 -24.66 -12.33 13.76
C TYR A 34 -24.41 -12.37 12.24
N SER A 35 -25.37 -12.76 11.40
CA SER A 35 -25.18 -12.72 9.95
C SER A 35 -25.22 -11.30 9.37
N ALA A 36 -26.12 -10.42 9.87
CA ALA A 36 -26.28 -9.06 9.35
C ALA A 36 -25.02 -8.20 9.48
N GLY A 37 -24.36 -8.18 10.65
CA GLY A 37 -23.15 -7.39 10.78
C GLY A 37 -21.91 -8.02 10.12
N GLU A 38 -21.95 -9.31 9.74
CA GLU A 38 -20.88 -9.89 8.91
C GLU A 38 -20.97 -9.35 7.50
N TRP A 39 -22.19 -9.28 6.97
CA TRP A 39 -22.47 -8.60 5.71
C TRP A 39 -22.04 -7.13 5.76
N LEU A 40 -22.32 -6.41 6.85
CA LEU A 40 -21.84 -5.02 7.02
C LEU A 40 -20.31 -4.93 6.90
N VAL A 41 -19.56 -5.77 7.62
CA VAL A 41 -18.09 -5.80 7.54
C VAL A 41 -17.62 -6.11 6.11
N ALA A 42 -18.25 -7.09 5.44
CA ALA A 42 -17.90 -7.43 4.07
C ALA A 42 -18.20 -6.31 3.07
N ILE A 43 -19.32 -5.60 3.24
CA ILE A 43 -19.69 -4.45 2.41
C ILE A 43 -18.67 -3.33 2.62
N LEU A 44 -18.38 -2.96 3.87
CA LEU A 44 -17.42 -1.89 4.16
C LEU A 44 -16.01 -2.23 3.63
N LEU A 45 -15.57 -3.47 3.80
CA LEU A 45 -14.29 -3.93 3.24
C LEU A 45 -14.31 -3.88 1.70
N SER A 46 -15.40 -4.29 1.06
CA SER A 46 -15.54 -4.26 -0.41
C SER A 46 -15.54 -2.83 -0.94
N VAL A 47 -16.26 -1.92 -0.28
CA VAL A 47 -16.27 -0.48 -0.59
C VAL A 47 -14.87 0.10 -0.45
N ASN A 48 -14.13 -0.24 0.61
CA ASN A 48 -12.77 0.24 0.82
C ASN A 48 -11.81 -0.28 -0.25
N LEU A 49 -11.87 -1.57 -0.60
CA LEU A 49 -11.06 -2.15 -1.69
C LEU A 49 -11.36 -1.48 -3.03
N ALA A 50 -12.64 -1.24 -3.33
CA ALA A 50 -13.06 -0.56 -4.55
C ALA A 50 -12.58 0.89 -4.58
N TRP A 51 -12.82 1.66 -3.52
CA TRP A 51 -12.38 3.04 -3.37
C TRP A 51 -10.86 3.16 -3.53
N THR A 52 -10.10 2.41 -2.74
CA THR A 52 -8.63 2.48 -2.76
C THR A 52 -8.09 2.11 -4.14
N SER A 53 -8.67 1.10 -4.80
CA SER A 53 -8.25 0.68 -6.15
C SER A 53 -8.56 1.76 -7.20
N LEU A 54 -9.80 2.23 -7.28
CA LEU A 54 -10.25 3.21 -8.27
C LEU A 54 -9.58 4.58 -8.08
N CYS A 55 -9.15 4.89 -6.86
CA CYS A 55 -8.39 6.09 -6.55
C CYS A 55 -6.87 5.92 -6.77
N LEU A 56 -6.48 5.44 -7.96
CA LEU A 56 -5.07 5.26 -8.35
C LEU A 56 -4.30 4.32 -7.41
N GLY A 57 -4.95 3.25 -6.95
CA GLY A 57 -4.37 2.28 -6.02
C GLY A 57 -4.14 2.81 -4.61
N GLY A 58 -4.61 4.01 -4.28
CA GLY A 58 -4.44 4.64 -2.97
C GLY A 58 -3.07 5.26 -2.78
N VAL A 59 -2.28 5.50 -3.83
CA VAL A 59 -0.92 6.06 -3.66
C VAL A 59 -0.93 7.54 -3.22
N ARG A 60 -2.06 8.22 -3.37
CA ARG A 60 -2.22 9.65 -3.08
C ARG A 60 -2.69 9.87 -1.65
N ALA A 61 -2.14 10.87 -0.98
CA ALA A 61 -2.44 11.13 0.43
C ALA A 61 -3.93 11.49 0.64
N GLU A 62 -4.52 12.28 -0.24
CA GLU A 62 -5.91 12.70 -0.15
C GLU A 62 -6.90 11.53 -0.29
N THR A 63 -6.54 10.49 -1.05
CA THR A 63 -7.38 9.30 -1.22
C THR A 63 -7.18 8.33 -0.05
N MET A 64 -5.99 8.32 0.54
CA MET A 64 -5.67 7.55 1.75
C MET A 64 -6.33 8.08 3.02
N VAL A 65 -6.73 9.35 3.08
CA VAL A 65 -7.57 9.88 4.17
C VAL A 65 -8.82 9.00 4.33
N TRP A 66 -9.52 8.75 3.23
CA TRP A 66 -10.76 7.96 3.22
C TRP A 66 -10.49 6.46 3.37
N SER A 67 -9.48 5.94 2.68
CA SER A 67 -9.11 4.52 2.75
C SER A 67 -8.72 4.10 4.17
N SER A 68 -7.96 4.97 4.86
CA SER A 68 -7.59 4.75 6.27
C SER A 68 -8.82 4.83 7.18
N ALA A 69 -9.65 5.87 7.04
CA ALA A 69 -10.87 6.00 7.83
C ALA A 69 -11.79 4.78 7.70
N LEU A 70 -12.01 4.29 6.48
CA LEU A 70 -12.79 3.08 6.21
C LEU A 70 -12.14 1.83 6.82
N THR A 71 -10.82 1.70 6.74
CA THR A 71 -10.09 0.56 7.33
C THR A 71 -10.27 0.51 8.85
N PHE A 72 -10.05 1.62 9.54
CA PHE A 72 -10.19 1.68 11.01
C PHE A 72 -11.64 1.54 11.46
N ALA A 73 -12.59 2.13 10.75
CA ALA A 73 -14.02 1.94 11.04
C ALA A 73 -14.43 0.48 10.87
N THR A 74 -14.00 -0.17 9.78
CA THR A 74 -14.26 -1.60 9.53
C THR A 74 -13.60 -2.47 10.60
N ALA A 75 -12.36 -2.17 10.99
CA ALA A 75 -11.64 -2.86 12.06
C ALA A 75 -12.36 -2.73 13.41
N ALA A 76 -12.90 -1.55 13.73
CA ALA A 76 -13.65 -1.32 14.96
C ALA A 76 -14.91 -2.17 15.01
N ILE A 77 -15.71 -2.14 13.93
CA ILE A 77 -16.93 -2.96 13.83
C ILE A 77 -16.58 -4.46 13.92
N ALA A 78 -15.54 -4.89 13.21
CA ALA A 78 -15.05 -6.27 13.24
C ALA A 78 -14.65 -6.72 14.65
N MET A 79 -13.83 -5.92 15.35
CA MET A 79 -13.31 -6.26 16.67
C MET A 79 -14.41 -6.24 17.75
N ILE A 80 -15.35 -5.29 17.68
CA ILE A 80 -16.53 -5.26 18.54
C ILE A 80 -17.34 -6.55 18.33
N ARG A 81 -17.65 -6.92 17.08
CA ARG A 81 -18.36 -8.18 16.79
C ARG A 81 -17.64 -9.40 17.36
N MET A 82 -16.31 -9.44 17.28
CA MET A 82 -15.52 -10.53 17.88
C MET A 82 -15.69 -10.58 19.41
N ILE A 83 -15.57 -9.44 20.10
CA ILE A 83 -15.72 -9.34 21.56
C ILE A 83 -17.11 -9.82 22.01
N TRP A 84 -18.16 -9.36 21.32
CA TRP A 84 -19.55 -9.67 21.67
C TRP A 84 -19.98 -11.08 21.30
N SER A 85 -19.42 -11.65 20.23
CA SER A 85 -19.59 -13.08 19.91
C SER A 85 -18.85 -14.01 20.88
N GLY A 86 -17.84 -13.51 21.59
CA GLY A 86 -16.94 -14.36 22.39
C GLY A 86 -16.04 -15.25 21.54
N SER A 87 -15.90 -14.93 20.25
CA SER A 87 -15.02 -15.66 19.34
C SER A 87 -13.57 -15.44 19.76
N LYS A 88 -12.77 -16.52 19.75
CA LYS A 88 -11.33 -16.41 20.02
C LYS A 88 -10.62 -15.87 18.77
N SER A 89 -9.73 -14.91 18.97
CA SER A 89 -8.87 -14.40 17.89
C SER A 89 -8.00 -15.51 17.30
N HIS A 90 -7.79 -15.43 15.99
CA HIS A 90 -6.99 -16.36 15.25
C HIS A 90 -5.52 -16.05 15.47
N TRP A 91 -4.80 -16.93 16.18
CA TRP A 91 -3.37 -16.75 16.52
C TRP A 91 -2.46 -16.50 15.30
N THR A 92 -2.89 -16.84 14.09
CA THR A 92 -2.13 -16.61 12.84
C THR A 92 -1.78 -15.13 12.62
N ALA A 93 -2.70 -14.21 12.90
CA ALA A 93 -2.40 -12.78 12.74
C ALA A 93 -1.29 -12.34 13.70
N ALA A 94 -1.22 -12.93 14.89
CA ALA A 94 -0.21 -12.58 15.90
C ALA A 94 1.25 -12.78 15.43
N TRP A 95 1.51 -13.61 14.41
CA TRP A 95 2.86 -13.78 13.86
C TRP A 95 3.41 -12.53 13.18
N LEU A 96 2.55 -11.63 12.70
CA LEU A 96 2.97 -10.38 12.08
C LEU A 96 3.20 -9.25 13.10
N VAL A 97 2.74 -9.41 14.34
CA VAL A 97 2.86 -8.38 15.39
C VAL A 97 4.32 -8.04 15.72
N PRO A 98 5.25 -9.01 15.87
CA PRO A 98 6.66 -8.69 16.09
C PRO A 98 7.26 -7.79 15.01
N PHE A 99 6.92 -8.02 13.74
CA PHE A 99 7.36 -7.14 12.64
C PHE A 99 6.74 -5.74 12.77
N LEU A 100 5.46 -5.62 13.10
CA LEU A 100 4.82 -4.31 13.27
C LEU A 100 5.41 -3.52 14.45
N LEU A 101 5.72 -4.19 15.55
CA LEU A 101 6.40 -3.57 16.69
C LEU A 101 7.80 -3.12 16.31
N TYR A 102 8.53 -3.95 15.57
CA TYR A 102 9.84 -3.61 15.04
C TYR A 102 9.79 -2.43 14.07
N ALA A 103 8.81 -2.40 13.16
CA ALA A 103 8.60 -1.29 12.24
C ALA A 103 8.25 0.01 12.98
N GLY A 104 7.43 -0.08 14.03
CA GLY A 104 7.16 1.04 14.93
C GLY A 104 8.42 1.56 15.64
N ALA A 105 9.24 0.65 16.18
CA ALA A 105 10.51 1.00 16.79
C ALA A 105 11.48 1.63 15.76
N SER A 106 11.49 1.12 14.54
CA SER A 106 12.26 1.67 13.43
C SER A 106 11.87 3.12 13.12
N VAL A 107 10.56 3.43 13.10
CA VAL A 107 10.07 4.81 12.93
C VAL A 107 10.51 5.73 14.07
N LEU A 108 10.49 5.25 15.31
CA LEU A 108 10.77 6.09 16.47
C LEU A 108 12.28 6.32 16.69
N TYR A 109 13.10 5.30 16.45
CA TYR A 109 14.48 5.26 16.94
C TYR A 109 15.55 5.08 15.86
N ILE A 110 15.19 4.62 14.64
CA ILE A 110 16.17 4.25 13.62
C ILE A 110 16.10 5.20 12.42
N THR A 111 14.91 5.46 11.89
CA THR A 111 14.78 6.20 10.63
C THR A 111 15.16 7.68 10.80
N PRO A 112 15.96 8.25 9.88
CA PRO A 112 16.21 9.68 9.83
C PRO A 112 14.98 10.46 9.29
N VAL A 113 14.01 9.77 8.70
CA VAL A 113 12.86 10.37 8.01
C VAL A 113 11.53 9.91 8.60
N ARG A 114 11.27 10.31 9.85
CA ARG A 114 10.13 9.83 10.66
C ARG A 114 8.77 9.94 9.98
N TRP A 115 8.50 11.01 9.24
CA TRP A 115 7.21 11.21 8.56
C TRP A 115 7.01 10.24 7.38
N LEU A 116 8.09 9.89 6.66
CA LEU A 116 8.05 8.87 5.60
C LEU A 116 7.93 7.48 6.22
N GLY A 117 8.72 7.18 7.25
CA GLY A 117 8.64 5.93 7.99
C GLY A 117 7.25 5.72 8.61
N ALA A 118 6.63 6.75 9.16
CA ALA A 118 5.27 6.70 9.69
C ALA A 118 4.28 6.33 8.59
N ARG A 119 4.33 6.94 7.40
CA ARG A 119 3.46 6.57 6.26
C ARG A 119 3.63 5.10 5.86
N GLU A 120 4.86 4.59 5.91
CA GLU A 120 5.12 3.19 5.61
C GLU A 120 4.56 2.24 6.68
N LEU A 121 4.76 2.57 7.96
CA LEU A 121 4.14 1.85 9.08
C LEU A 121 2.61 1.84 8.96
N MET A 122 2.02 2.96 8.53
CA MET A 122 0.57 3.06 8.32
C MET A 122 0.08 2.08 7.27
N LEU A 123 0.82 1.92 6.16
CA LEU A 123 0.53 0.93 5.13
C LEU A 123 0.60 -0.50 5.70
N TRP A 124 1.64 -0.84 6.47
CA TRP A 124 1.77 -2.15 7.11
C TRP A 124 0.64 -2.46 8.08
N ILE A 125 0.25 -1.48 8.91
CA ILE A 125 -0.87 -1.61 9.85
C ILE A 125 -2.19 -1.81 9.10
N GLN A 126 -2.43 -1.09 7.99
CA GLN A 126 -3.64 -1.28 7.20
C GLN A 126 -3.71 -2.68 6.56
N ALA A 127 -2.60 -3.16 5.98
CA ALA A 127 -2.53 -4.52 5.44
C ALA A 127 -2.78 -5.58 6.53
N PHE A 128 -2.22 -5.38 7.72
CA PHE A 128 -2.45 -6.25 8.88
C PHE A 128 -3.91 -6.24 9.34
N LEU A 129 -4.54 -5.06 9.47
CA LEU A 129 -5.94 -4.94 9.84
C LEU A 129 -6.85 -5.61 8.81
N VAL A 130 -6.61 -5.39 7.52
CA VAL A 130 -7.38 -6.04 6.45
C VAL A 130 -7.21 -7.55 6.48
N PHE A 131 -5.99 -8.06 6.71
CA PHE A 131 -5.73 -9.49 6.89
C PHE A 131 -6.54 -10.04 8.07
N GLY A 132 -6.50 -9.38 9.23
CA GLY A 132 -7.25 -9.75 10.43
C GLY A 132 -8.76 -9.73 10.23
N ILE A 133 -9.31 -8.66 9.62
CA ILE A 133 -10.74 -8.53 9.30
C ILE A 133 -11.16 -9.69 8.38
N ALA A 134 -10.44 -9.91 7.28
CA ALA A 134 -10.76 -10.96 6.32
C ALA A 134 -10.65 -12.37 6.94
N LEU A 135 -9.69 -12.59 7.85
CA LEU A 135 -9.46 -13.88 8.51
C LEU A 135 -10.47 -14.14 9.64
N GLU A 136 -10.80 -13.16 10.46
CA GLU A 136 -11.55 -13.36 11.70
C GLU A 136 -13.04 -13.02 11.55
N SER A 137 -13.39 -12.02 10.75
CA SER A 137 -14.78 -11.53 10.69
C SER A 137 -15.65 -12.21 9.64
N LEU A 138 -15.06 -12.68 8.54
CA LEU A 138 -15.81 -13.22 7.38
C LEU A 138 -15.94 -14.75 7.41
N GLN A 139 -16.81 -15.31 8.24
CA GLN A 139 -16.94 -16.77 8.41
C GLN A 139 -17.78 -17.43 7.31
N ASN A 140 -18.87 -16.79 6.88
CA ASN A 140 -19.85 -17.31 5.95
C ASN A 140 -19.39 -17.19 4.49
N LYS A 141 -19.82 -18.15 3.65
CA LYS A 141 -19.45 -18.20 2.21
C LYS A 141 -19.97 -16.98 1.43
N GLY A 142 -21.14 -16.43 1.80
CA GLY A 142 -21.75 -15.27 1.12
C GLY A 142 -20.90 -13.99 1.23
N PRO A 143 -20.66 -13.47 2.45
CA PRO A 143 -19.80 -12.31 2.68
C PRO A 143 -18.39 -12.45 2.08
N ARG A 144 -17.78 -13.64 2.16
CA ARG A 144 -16.48 -13.92 1.51
C ARG A 144 -16.54 -13.82 -0.01
N ARG A 145 -17.60 -14.37 -0.62
CA ARG A 145 -17.83 -14.27 -2.07
C ARG A 145 -18.09 -12.83 -2.52
N LEU A 146 -18.73 -12.00 -1.71
CA LEU A 146 -18.87 -10.57 -1.99
C LEU A 146 -17.49 -9.92 -2.13
N VAL A 147 -16.64 -10.05 -1.11
CA VAL A 147 -15.30 -9.43 -1.12
C VAL A 147 -14.46 -9.94 -2.29
N LEU A 148 -14.37 -11.26 -2.50
CA LEU A 148 -13.62 -11.82 -3.64
C LEU A 148 -14.23 -11.43 -4.99
N GLY A 149 -15.56 -11.35 -5.06
CA GLY A 149 -16.30 -10.90 -6.24
C GLY A 149 -16.01 -9.44 -6.56
N THR A 150 -15.87 -8.58 -5.57
CA THR A 150 -15.43 -7.19 -5.75
C THR A 150 -14.02 -7.12 -6.32
N VAL A 151 -13.07 -7.91 -5.84
CA VAL A 151 -11.71 -7.96 -6.42
C VAL A 151 -11.75 -8.43 -7.88
N ALA A 152 -12.57 -9.45 -8.20
CA ALA A 152 -12.75 -9.89 -9.59
C ALA A 152 -13.41 -8.84 -10.48
N LEU A 153 -14.42 -8.12 -9.95
CA LEU A 153 -15.10 -7.02 -10.66
C LEU A 153 -14.12 -5.88 -10.97
N LEU A 154 -13.24 -5.54 -10.03
CA LEU A 154 -12.16 -4.59 -10.28
C LEU A 154 -11.26 -5.07 -11.44
N GLY A 155 -10.99 -6.37 -11.56
CA GLY A 155 -10.33 -6.94 -12.74
C GLY A 155 -11.02 -6.58 -14.06
N ALA A 156 -12.34 -6.72 -14.12
CA ALA A 156 -13.14 -6.35 -15.29
C ALA A 156 -13.13 -4.83 -15.54
N VAL A 157 -13.28 -4.01 -14.49
CA VAL A 157 -13.19 -2.54 -14.61
C VAL A 157 -11.81 -2.13 -15.13
N ALA A 158 -10.73 -2.74 -14.64
CA ALA A 158 -9.39 -2.45 -15.12
C ALA A 158 -9.22 -2.77 -16.61
N LEU A 159 -9.84 -3.83 -17.12
CA LEU A 159 -9.84 -4.16 -18.55
C LEU A 159 -10.56 -3.09 -19.38
N VAL A 160 -11.74 -2.64 -18.94
CA VAL A 160 -12.49 -1.57 -19.63
C VAL A 160 -11.67 -0.29 -19.68
N LEU A 161 -11.06 0.10 -18.55
CA LEU A 161 -10.21 1.29 -18.49
C LEU A 161 -8.95 1.14 -19.35
N SER A 162 -8.37 -0.05 -19.40
CA SER A 162 -7.21 -0.34 -20.26
C SER A 162 -7.58 -0.20 -21.74
N ALA A 163 -8.74 -0.70 -22.15
CA ALA A 163 -9.25 -0.54 -23.50
C ALA A 163 -9.50 0.95 -23.84
N TYR A 164 -10.08 1.70 -22.89
CA TYR A 164 -10.28 3.15 -23.05
C TYR A 164 -8.95 3.90 -23.24
N GLN A 165 -7.95 3.61 -22.40
CA GLN A 165 -6.62 4.22 -22.49
C GLN A 165 -5.93 3.94 -23.83
N LEU A 166 -6.05 2.71 -24.34
CA LEU A 166 -5.44 2.30 -25.60
C LEU A 166 -6.22 2.78 -26.83
N ASN A 167 -7.45 3.27 -26.66
CA ASN A 167 -8.30 3.77 -27.74
C ASN A 167 -8.29 5.31 -27.81
N GLY A 168 -7.09 5.89 -27.96
CA GLY A 168 -6.92 7.33 -28.17
C GLY A 168 -6.89 8.20 -26.90
N HIS A 169 -6.92 7.60 -25.71
CA HIS A 169 -6.87 8.32 -24.41
C HIS A 169 -5.65 7.91 -23.58
N GLU A 170 -4.49 7.81 -24.23
CA GLU A 170 -3.26 7.23 -23.67
C GLU A 170 -2.67 8.01 -22.48
N THR A 171 -3.01 9.28 -22.34
CA THR A 171 -2.60 10.14 -21.23
C THR A 171 -3.62 10.19 -20.10
N TRP A 172 -4.83 9.65 -20.29
CA TRP A 172 -5.92 9.79 -19.32
C TRP A 172 -5.78 8.85 -18.13
N LEU A 173 -6.02 9.40 -16.94
CA LEU A 173 -6.22 8.67 -15.69
C LEU A 173 -7.45 9.17 -14.94
N MET A 174 -7.95 8.32 -14.03
CA MET A 174 -8.99 8.71 -13.08
C MET A 174 -8.59 9.94 -12.26
N LEU A 175 -9.60 10.64 -11.72
CA LEU A 175 -9.44 11.86 -10.92
C LEU A 175 -8.84 13.04 -11.70
N GLY A 176 -9.01 13.08 -13.03
CA GLY A 176 -8.48 14.14 -13.89
C GLY A 176 -6.96 14.19 -13.94
N ARG A 177 -6.30 13.06 -13.67
CA ARG A 177 -4.83 12.96 -13.65
C ARG A 177 -4.31 12.55 -15.01
N VAL A 178 -3.01 12.77 -15.20
CA VAL A 178 -2.30 12.51 -16.44
C VAL A 178 -1.29 11.39 -16.21
N GLN A 179 -1.25 10.44 -17.13
CA GLN A 179 -0.30 9.34 -17.15
C GLN A 179 1.14 9.88 -17.22
N ALA A 180 2.05 9.25 -16.46
CA ALA A 180 3.47 9.55 -16.59
C ALA A 180 3.95 9.26 -18.02
N GLY A 181 4.76 10.15 -18.61
CA GLY A 181 5.19 10.05 -20.01
C GLY A 181 5.77 8.68 -20.40
N GLN A 182 6.56 8.06 -19.50
CA GLN A 182 7.13 6.72 -19.68
C GLN A 182 6.10 5.56 -19.75
N TYR A 183 4.84 5.82 -19.39
CA TYR A 183 3.75 4.84 -19.40
C TYR A 183 2.69 5.11 -20.47
N VAL A 184 2.83 6.19 -21.25
CA VAL A 184 1.95 6.47 -22.38
C VAL A 184 2.03 5.31 -23.39
N GLY A 185 0.87 4.90 -23.91
CA GLY A 185 0.73 3.72 -24.79
C GLY A 185 0.76 2.36 -24.08
N ARG A 186 0.78 2.32 -22.74
CA ARG A 186 0.70 1.08 -21.94
C ARG A 186 -0.61 1.04 -21.14
N ALA A 187 -1.24 -0.13 -21.05
CA ALA A 187 -2.40 -0.28 -20.18
C ALA A 187 -1.98 -0.16 -18.70
N SER A 188 -2.58 0.81 -17.99
CA SER A 188 -2.38 0.98 -16.54
C SER A 188 -3.67 0.86 -15.73
N GLY A 189 -4.82 0.87 -16.40
CA GLY A 189 -6.14 0.80 -15.78
C GLY A 189 -6.30 1.85 -14.68
N PHE A 190 -7.02 1.50 -13.62
CA PHE A 190 -7.20 2.39 -12.48
C PHE A 190 -5.95 2.58 -11.62
N LEU A 191 -4.85 1.83 -11.81
CA LEU A 191 -3.67 1.92 -10.93
C LEU A 191 -2.67 3.00 -11.37
N GLY A 192 -2.79 3.54 -12.59
CA GLY A 192 -1.84 4.54 -13.13
C GLY A 192 -0.39 4.04 -13.29
N ASN A 193 -0.13 2.76 -13.02
CA ASN A 193 1.15 2.11 -13.22
C ASN A 193 0.93 0.74 -13.88
N PRO A 194 1.41 0.54 -15.12
CA PRO A 194 1.25 -0.73 -15.83
C PRO A 194 1.85 -1.95 -15.12
N ASN A 195 2.97 -1.78 -14.40
CA ASN A 195 3.61 -2.89 -13.68
C ASN A 195 2.74 -3.32 -12.49
N SER A 196 2.17 -2.37 -11.76
CA SER A 196 1.23 -2.65 -10.66
C SER A 196 -0.07 -3.28 -11.17
N LEU A 197 -0.56 -2.86 -12.35
CA LEU A 197 -1.70 -3.52 -13.00
C LEU A 197 -1.38 -4.96 -13.40
N ALA A 198 -0.19 -5.23 -13.92
CA ALA A 198 0.25 -6.58 -14.20
C ALA A 198 0.23 -7.44 -12.93
N ALA A 199 0.80 -6.95 -11.82
CA ALA A 199 0.79 -7.63 -10.53
C ALA A 199 -0.63 -7.90 -10.01
N PHE A 200 -1.56 -6.97 -10.22
CA PHE A 200 -2.99 -7.18 -9.91
C PHE A 200 -3.58 -8.35 -10.70
N TYR A 201 -3.30 -8.43 -12.01
CA TYR A 201 -3.77 -9.55 -12.84
C TYR A 201 -3.18 -10.90 -12.40
N LEU A 202 -1.94 -10.94 -11.87
CA LEU A 202 -1.36 -12.17 -11.31
C LEU A 202 -2.19 -12.74 -10.15
N LEU A 203 -2.80 -11.87 -9.34
CA LEU A 203 -3.66 -12.27 -8.23
C LEU A 203 -5.02 -12.82 -8.70
N LEU A 204 -5.46 -12.48 -9.92
CA LEU A 204 -6.78 -12.81 -10.45
C LEU A 204 -6.80 -13.97 -11.44
N ILE A 205 -5.80 -14.04 -12.34
CA ILE A 205 -5.82 -15.00 -13.45
C ILE A 205 -5.91 -16.45 -12.94
N PRO A 206 -5.01 -16.94 -12.06
CA PRO A 206 -5.08 -18.32 -11.60
C PRO A 206 -6.42 -18.70 -10.91
N PRO A 207 -6.94 -17.94 -9.92
CA PRO A 207 -8.18 -18.30 -9.27
C PRO A 207 -9.39 -18.24 -10.22
N VAL A 208 -9.49 -17.25 -11.11
CA VAL A 208 -10.58 -17.19 -12.09
C VAL A 208 -10.52 -18.35 -13.07
N LEU A 209 -9.32 -18.68 -13.57
CA LEU A 209 -9.10 -19.84 -14.44
C LEU A 209 -9.54 -21.13 -13.74
N SER A 210 -9.21 -21.31 -12.46
CA SER A 210 -9.61 -22.50 -11.71
C SER A 210 -11.14 -22.68 -11.59
N LEU A 211 -11.91 -21.59 -11.66
CA LEU A 211 -13.38 -21.64 -11.65
C LEU A 211 -13.93 -22.19 -12.97
N ALA A 212 -13.22 -22.05 -14.09
CA ALA A 212 -13.61 -22.61 -15.39
C ALA A 212 -13.47 -24.14 -15.43
N TRP A 213 -12.55 -24.72 -14.66
CA TRP A 213 -12.32 -26.16 -14.56
C TRP A 213 -12.91 -26.81 -13.30
N ARG A 214 -13.72 -26.07 -12.51
CA ARG A 214 -14.33 -26.64 -11.31
C ARG A 214 -15.32 -27.75 -11.69
N ARG A 215 -15.25 -28.89 -10.99
CA ARG A 215 -16.26 -29.95 -11.10
C ARG A 215 -17.62 -29.41 -10.65
N GLY A 216 -18.67 -29.69 -11.42
CA GLY A 216 -20.02 -29.16 -11.21
C GLY A 216 -20.34 -27.82 -11.88
N ALA A 217 -19.38 -27.16 -12.56
CA ALA A 217 -19.71 -26.03 -13.43
C ALA A 217 -20.44 -26.49 -14.70
N ASN A 218 -21.57 -25.86 -14.99
CA ASN A 218 -22.26 -26.01 -16.27
C ASN A 218 -21.46 -25.34 -17.41
N GLY A 219 -21.77 -25.70 -18.67
CA GLY A 219 -21.03 -25.21 -19.84
C GLY A 219 -20.90 -23.68 -19.88
N VAL A 220 -21.98 -22.97 -19.57
CA VAL A 220 -22.01 -21.49 -19.53
C VAL A 220 -21.02 -20.93 -18.51
N GLN A 221 -20.98 -21.46 -17.29
CA GLN A 221 -20.03 -21.01 -16.26
C GLN A 221 -18.59 -21.26 -16.65
N ARG A 222 -18.30 -22.40 -17.31
CA ARG A 222 -16.95 -22.73 -17.79
C ARG A 222 -16.50 -21.75 -18.85
N ILE A 223 -17.36 -21.51 -19.85
CA ILE A 223 -17.09 -20.56 -20.94
C ILE A 223 -16.93 -19.14 -20.38
N ALA A 224 -17.82 -18.70 -19.49
CA ALA A 224 -17.75 -17.37 -18.89
C ALA A 224 -16.46 -17.17 -18.08
N CYS A 225 -16.11 -18.10 -17.18
CA CYS A 225 -14.87 -17.99 -16.39
C CYS A 225 -13.62 -18.10 -17.28
N GLY A 226 -13.66 -18.95 -18.31
CA GLY A 226 -12.57 -19.09 -19.28
C GLY A 226 -12.36 -17.82 -20.09
N TYR A 227 -13.44 -17.19 -20.55
CA TYR A 227 -13.42 -15.93 -21.27
C TYR A 227 -12.88 -14.79 -20.40
N VAL A 228 -13.34 -14.68 -19.15
CA VAL A 228 -12.80 -13.67 -18.21
C VAL A 228 -11.31 -13.91 -17.94
N ALA A 229 -10.88 -15.16 -17.73
CA ALA A 229 -9.46 -15.47 -17.54
C ALA A 229 -8.62 -15.09 -18.77
N LEU A 230 -9.12 -15.37 -19.98
CA LEU A 230 -8.47 -14.99 -21.23
C LEU A 230 -8.39 -13.46 -21.37
N ALA A 231 -9.46 -12.74 -21.06
CA ALA A 231 -9.48 -11.28 -21.08
C ALA A 231 -8.48 -10.69 -20.08
N LEU A 232 -8.36 -11.26 -18.87
CA LEU A 232 -7.36 -10.85 -17.88
C LEU A 232 -5.93 -11.15 -18.35
N MET A 233 -5.68 -12.28 -19.02
CA MET A 233 -4.39 -12.59 -19.64
C MET A 233 -4.05 -11.60 -20.77
N LEU A 234 -5.03 -11.23 -21.60
CA LEU A 234 -4.85 -10.19 -22.60
C LEU A 234 -4.52 -8.85 -21.92
N GLY A 235 -5.24 -8.47 -20.87
CA GLY A 235 -4.93 -7.30 -20.05
C GLY A 235 -3.50 -7.30 -19.52
N LEU A 236 -3.02 -8.44 -19.00
CA LEU A 236 -1.65 -8.62 -18.55
C LEU A 236 -0.65 -8.33 -19.68
N VAL A 237 -0.88 -8.84 -20.89
CA VAL A 237 -0.02 -8.58 -22.05
C VAL A 237 -0.05 -7.09 -22.44
N LEU A 238 -1.24 -6.46 -22.42
CA LEU A 238 -1.42 -5.04 -22.77
C LEU A 238 -0.77 -4.07 -21.78
N THR A 239 -0.45 -4.50 -20.55
CA THR A 239 0.36 -3.69 -19.63
C THR A 239 1.80 -3.46 -20.11
N LEU A 240 2.26 -4.34 -21.01
CA LEU A 240 3.63 -4.36 -21.51
C LEU A 240 4.66 -4.46 -20.35
N SER A 241 4.24 -5.03 -19.22
CA SER A 241 5.10 -5.29 -18.05
C SER A 241 5.85 -6.60 -18.22
N ARG A 242 7.12 -6.49 -18.64
CA ARG A 242 8.04 -7.63 -18.80
C ARG A 242 8.14 -8.45 -17.51
N GLY A 243 8.29 -7.77 -16.37
CA GLY A 243 8.35 -8.40 -15.04
C GLY A 243 7.07 -9.14 -14.69
N GLY A 244 5.90 -8.58 -15.03
CA GLY A 244 4.61 -9.22 -14.79
C GLY A 244 4.40 -10.50 -15.63
N VAL A 245 4.72 -10.45 -16.92
CA VAL A 245 4.63 -11.63 -17.80
C VAL A 245 5.60 -12.73 -17.35
N LEU A 246 6.84 -12.37 -17.03
CA LEU A 246 7.83 -13.32 -16.52
C LEU A 246 7.38 -13.94 -15.19
N ALA A 247 6.89 -13.13 -14.25
CA ALA A 247 6.38 -13.60 -12.97
C ALA A 247 5.17 -14.54 -13.13
N PHE A 248 4.28 -14.27 -14.11
CA PHE A 248 3.19 -15.18 -14.46
C PHE A 248 3.71 -16.52 -14.98
N THR A 249 4.64 -16.50 -15.93
CA THR A 249 5.24 -17.72 -16.49
C THR A 249 5.93 -18.54 -15.42
N VAL A 250 6.73 -17.93 -14.55
CA VAL A 250 7.40 -18.62 -13.44
C VAL A 250 6.36 -19.22 -12.48
N ALA A 251 5.30 -18.48 -12.12
CA ALA A 251 4.24 -19.00 -11.28
C ALA A 251 3.53 -20.23 -11.90
N LEU A 252 3.28 -20.20 -13.21
CA LEU A 252 2.74 -21.35 -13.94
C LEU A 252 3.73 -22.52 -14.01
N VAL A 253 5.02 -22.27 -14.21
CA VAL A 253 6.05 -23.34 -14.18
C VAL A 253 6.15 -23.96 -12.79
N CYS A 254 6.01 -23.18 -11.72
CA CYS A 254 6.03 -23.70 -10.35
C CYS A 254 4.73 -24.43 -9.96
N TRP A 255 3.61 -24.19 -10.66
CA TRP A 255 2.29 -24.73 -10.32
C TRP A 255 2.24 -26.26 -10.09
N PRO A 256 2.88 -27.12 -10.91
CA PRO A 256 2.77 -28.58 -10.78
C PRO A 256 3.34 -29.09 -9.45
N TRP A 257 4.26 -28.34 -8.85
CA TRP A 257 4.87 -28.66 -7.56
C TRP A 257 3.95 -28.40 -6.37
N PHE A 258 2.87 -27.64 -6.57
CA PHE A 258 1.81 -27.45 -5.58
C PHE A 258 0.68 -28.48 -5.71
N VAL A 259 0.74 -29.37 -6.71
CA VAL A 259 -0.18 -30.49 -6.90
C VAL A 259 0.39 -31.74 -6.23
N GLY A 260 -0.09 -32.03 -5.02
CA GLY A 260 0.43 -33.10 -4.16
C GLY A 260 0.30 -34.52 -4.74
N GLU A 261 -0.65 -34.75 -5.64
CA GLU A 261 -1.00 -36.08 -6.17
C GLU A 261 -0.15 -36.50 -7.38
N TRP A 262 0.57 -35.56 -8.00
CA TRP A 262 1.35 -35.85 -9.21
C TRP A 262 2.72 -36.44 -8.87
N ARG A 263 3.09 -37.53 -9.57
CA ARG A 263 4.46 -38.08 -9.55
C ARG A 263 5.44 -37.09 -10.19
N PHE A 264 6.71 -37.18 -9.80
CA PHE A 264 7.79 -36.30 -10.28
C PHE A 264 7.78 -36.12 -11.81
N PHE A 265 7.74 -37.21 -12.58
CA PHE A 265 7.74 -37.15 -14.05
C PHE A 265 6.58 -36.34 -14.64
N ARG A 266 5.36 -36.46 -14.10
CA ARG A 266 4.20 -35.67 -14.54
C ARG A 266 4.38 -34.18 -14.23
N ARG A 267 5.01 -33.84 -13.11
CA ARG A 267 5.33 -32.45 -12.77
C ARG A 267 6.35 -31.87 -13.74
N ALA A 268 7.43 -32.60 -14.01
CA ALA A 268 8.46 -32.19 -14.95
C ALA A 268 7.90 -31.98 -16.37
N LEU A 269 7.07 -32.92 -16.86
CA LEU A 269 6.42 -32.81 -18.16
C LEU A 269 5.49 -31.59 -18.24
N ALA A 270 4.72 -31.30 -17.19
CA ALA A 270 3.87 -30.11 -17.14
C ALA A 270 4.69 -28.82 -17.11
N CYS A 271 5.82 -28.78 -16.41
CA CYS A 271 6.74 -27.63 -16.44
C CYS A 271 7.27 -27.40 -17.86
N ALA A 272 7.73 -28.47 -18.53
CA ALA A 272 8.24 -28.42 -19.89
C ALA A 272 7.16 -27.96 -20.89
N ALA A 273 5.92 -28.45 -20.74
CA ALA A 273 4.80 -28.02 -21.56
C ALA A 273 4.49 -26.52 -21.41
N VAL A 274 4.49 -25.99 -20.17
CA VAL A 274 4.29 -24.56 -19.93
C VAL A 274 5.40 -23.73 -20.59
N LEU A 275 6.66 -24.15 -20.45
CA LEU A 275 7.80 -23.48 -21.08
C LEU A 275 7.72 -23.51 -22.61
N ALA A 276 7.35 -24.65 -23.19
CA ALA A 276 7.17 -24.79 -24.63
C ALA A 276 6.06 -23.86 -25.15
N VAL A 277 4.91 -23.79 -24.47
CA VAL A 277 3.81 -22.87 -24.83
C VAL A 277 4.26 -21.42 -24.72
N ALA A 278 4.97 -21.04 -23.66
CA ALA A 278 5.49 -19.68 -23.51
C ALA A 278 6.50 -19.32 -24.61
N ALA A 279 7.40 -20.24 -24.99
CA ALA A 279 8.37 -20.05 -26.06
C ALA A 279 7.67 -19.90 -27.42
N LEU A 280 6.66 -20.74 -27.71
CA LEU A 280 5.86 -20.63 -28.93
C LEU A 280 5.08 -19.32 -28.99
N ALA A 281 4.50 -18.88 -27.87
CA ALA A 281 3.82 -17.59 -27.80
C ALA A 281 4.79 -16.41 -28.02
N ALA A 282 5.98 -16.45 -27.41
CA ALA A 282 7.01 -15.45 -27.62
C ALA A 282 7.51 -15.42 -29.07
N LEU A 283 7.70 -16.59 -29.68
CA LEU A 283 8.07 -16.73 -31.09
C LEU A 283 6.97 -16.18 -32.00
N ALA A 284 5.71 -16.51 -31.75
CA ALA A 284 4.58 -15.99 -32.49
C ALA A 284 4.49 -14.46 -32.39
N ILE A 285 4.63 -13.89 -31.18
CA ILE A 285 4.68 -12.42 -31.00
C ILE A 285 5.85 -11.82 -31.77
N TRP A 286 7.03 -12.43 -31.69
CA TRP A 286 8.23 -11.95 -32.39
C TRP A 286 8.07 -11.93 -33.91
N THR A 287 7.43 -12.95 -34.48
CA THR A 287 7.27 -13.08 -35.94
C THR A 287 6.07 -12.31 -36.49
N THR A 288 5.01 -12.12 -35.69
CA THR A 288 3.75 -11.51 -36.16
C THR A 288 3.57 -10.05 -35.79
N LEU A 289 4.27 -9.54 -34.76
CA LEU A 289 4.09 -8.16 -34.26
C LEU A 289 5.39 -7.35 -34.44
N PRO A 290 5.52 -6.59 -35.54
CA PRO A 290 6.70 -5.74 -35.80
C PRO A 290 7.00 -4.78 -34.64
N SER A 291 5.96 -4.18 -34.04
CA SER A 291 6.09 -3.27 -32.90
C SER A 291 6.64 -3.93 -31.63
N ALA A 292 6.45 -5.24 -31.45
CA ALA A 292 7.04 -5.99 -30.35
C ALA A 292 8.52 -6.26 -30.61
N ARG A 293 8.88 -6.59 -31.86
CA ARG A 293 10.26 -6.78 -32.30
C ARG A 293 11.08 -5.49 -32.20
N GLU A 294 10.56 -4.37 -32.69
CA GLU A 294 11.22 -3.06 -32.60
C GLU A 294 11.49 -2.65 -31.15
N ARG A 295 10.51 -2.85 -30.26
CA ARG A 295 10.69 -2.59 -28.82
C ARG A 295 11.76 -3.48 -28.18
N ALA A 296 11.79 -4.76 -28.55
CA ALA A 296 12.82 -5.68 -28.07
C ALA A 296 14.21 -5.30 -28.59
N GLN A 297 14.32 -4.86 -29.85
CA GLN A 297 15.58 -4.37 -30.43
C GLN A 297 16.04 -3.05 -29.78
N LYS A 298 15.12 -2.11 -29.56
CA LYS A 298 15.40 -0.85 -28.86
C LYS A 298 15.91 -1.09 -27.44
N LEU A 299 15.40 -2.11 -26.75
CA LEU A 299 15.90 -2.49 -25.43
C LEU A 299 17.35 -3.00 -25.45
N VAL A 300 17.73 -3.76 -26.49
CA VAL A 300 19.11 -4.25 -26.67
C VAL A 300 20.03 -3.07 -26.98
N LEU A 301 19.57 -2.13 -27.80
CA LEU A 301 20.29 -0.91 -28.18
C LEU A 301 20.49 0.06 -27.01
N ASP A 302 19.47 0.25 -26.16
CA ASP A 302 19.53 1.10 -24.95
C ASP A 302 20.32 0.43 -23.80
N HIS A 303 21.06 -0.66 -24.06
CA HIS A 303 21.85 -1.44 -23.10
C HIS A 303 21.06 -1.99 -21.89
N GLY A 304 19.77 -2.27 -22.05
CA GLY A 304 18.93 -2.90 -21.03
C GLY A 304 18.53 -2.00 -19.84
N GLU A 305 17.85 -2.58 -18.86
CA GLU A 305 17.38 -1.85 -17.66
C GLU A 305 18.54 -1.60 -16.67
N LYS A 306 19.26 -0.49 -16.82
CA LYS A 306 20.38 -0.13 -15.91
C LYS A 306 19.93 0.42 -14.56
N SER A 307 18.79 1.09 -14.52
CA SER A 307 18.27 1.74 -13.31
C SER A 307 18.11 0.75 -12.15
N ARG A 308 17.42 -0.38 -12.35
CA ARG A 308 17.21 -1.38 -11.29
C ARG A 308 18.51 -1.95 -10.76
N VAL A 309 19.48 -2.24 -11.64
CA VAL A 309 20.78 -2.80 -11.23
C VAL A 309 21.52 -1.83 -10.30
N ILE A 310 21.55 -0.54 -10.65
CA ILE A 310 22.12 0.52 -9.80
C ILE A 310 21.43 0.57 -8.44
N LEU A 311 20.08 0.54 -8.42
CA LEU A 311 19.32 0.60 -7.17
C LEU A 311 19.52 -0.64 -6.30
N TRP A 312 19.69 -1.82 -6.90
CA TRP A 312 19.93 -3.06 -6.18
C TRP A 312 21.34 -3.10 -5.59
N GLN A 313 22.34 -2.65 -6.35
CA GLN A 313 23.71 -2.51 -5.85
C GLN A 313 23.77 -1.53 -4.68
N ALA A 314 23.23 -0.32 -4.85
CA ALA A 314 23.16 0.67 -3.79
C ALA A 314 22.37 0.15 -2.58
N SER A 315 21.28 -0.59 -2.78
CA SER A 315 20.53 -1.20 -1.68
C SER A 315 21.36 -2.21 -0.89
N LEU A 316 22.17 -3.03 -1.56
CA LEU A 316 23.07 -3.98 -0.89
C LEU A 316 24.19 -3.27 -0.14
N GLU A 317 24.75 -2.18 -0.69
CA GLU A 317 25.75 -1.34 -0.01
C GLU A 317 25.15 -0.66 1.24
N ILE A 318 23.94 -0.11 1.12
CA ILE A 318 23.19 0.47 2.25
C ILE A 318 22.94 -0.59 3.32
N THR A 319 22.50 -1.79 2.94
CA THR A 319 22.33 -2.91 3.87
C THR A 319 23.67 -3.29 4.52
N ALA A 320 24.78 -3.33 3.79
CA ALA A 320 26.08 -3.66 4.34
C ALA A 320 26.55 -2.63 5.38
N GLY A 321 26.17 -1.35 5.22
CA GLY A 321 26.41 -0.29 6.21
C GLY A 321 25.54 -0.40 7.47
N ALA A 322 24.37 -1.03 7.40
CA ALA A 322 23.45 -1.21 8.53
C ALA A 322 22.77 -2.60 8.53
N PRO A 323 23.51 -3.71 8.70
CA PRO A 323 23.04 -5.05 8.33
C PRO A 323 21.93 -5.60 9.24
N VAL A 324 22.01 -5.35 10.54
CA VAL A 324 21.06 -5.94 11.50
C VAL A 324 19.75 -5.16 11.50
N LEU A 325 19.85 -3.84 11.70
CA LEU A 325 18.69 -2.98 11.96
C LEU A 325 18.17 -2.25 10.71
N GLY A 326 18.96 -2.17 9.65
CA GLY A 326 18.67 -1.32 8.49
C GLY A 326 18.85 0.16 8.79
N THR A 327 18.57 1.00 7.80
CA THR A 327 18.67 2.46 7.91
C THR A 327 17.37 3.12 8.38
N GLY A 328 16.33 2.33 8.61
CA GLY A 328 15.04 2.76 9.12
C GLY A 328 13.94 2.82 8.07
N ALA A 329 12.69 2.69 8.50
CA ALA A 329 11.50 2.72 7.64
C ALA A 329 11.47 3.97 6.74
N GLY A 330 11.24 3.77 5.44
CA GLY A 330 11.11 4.84 4.45
C GLY A 330 12.41 5.61 4.12
N SER A 331 13.57 5.15 4.60
CA SER A 331 14.83 5.90 4.52
C SER A 331 15.60 5.72 3.21
N PHE A 332 15.25 4.72 2.38
CA PHE A 332 16.02 4.36 1.18
C PHE A 332 16.43 5.56 0.32
N ASN A 333 15.48 6.41 -0.08
CA ASN A 333 15.76 7.56 -0.94
C ASN A 333 16.80 8.52 -0.34
N THR A 334 16.66 8.84 0.95
CA THR A 334 17.56 9.76 1.66
C THR A 334 18.97 9.19 1.76
N VAL A 335 19.11 7.90 2.04
CA VAL A 335 20.43 7.24 2.17
C VAL A 335 21.04 6.97 0.79
N PHE A 336 20.21 6.73 -0.22
CA PHE A 336 20.63 6.51 -1.60
C PHE A 336 21.40 7.71 -2.17
N GLU A 337 21.12 8.94 -1.74
CA GLU A 337 21.84 10.13 -2.24
C GLU A 337 23.37 10.07 -2.07
N LYS A 338 23.86 9.37 -1.04
CA LYS A 338 25.31 9.14 -0.86
C LYS A 338 25.89 8.07 -1.78
N HIS A 339 25.05 7.15 -2.26
CA HIS A 339 25.41 6.02 -3.11
C HIS A 339 25.03 6.25 -4.58
N ARG A 340 24.46 7.42 -4.89
CA ARG A 340 24.01 7.78 -6.23
C ARG A 340 25.23 7.88 -7.16
N PRO A 341 25.29 7.07 -8.23
CA PRO A 341 26.37 7.21 -9.20
C PRO A 341 26.21 8.47 -10.04
N GLU A 342 27.32 8.99 -10.55
CA GLU A 342 27.33 10.14 -11.46
C GLU A 342 26.46 9.87 -12.71
N GLY A 343 25.71 10.88 -13.15
CA GLY A 343 24.81 10.80 -14.30
C GLY A 343 23.49 10.05 -14.05
N PHE A 344 23.24 9.50 -12.86
CA PHE A 344 21.94 8.92 -12.52
C PHE A 344 21.00 9.98 -11.96
N LEU A 345 20.11 10.50 -12.81
CA LEU A 345 19.21 11.63 -12.50
C LEU A 345 17.86 11.24 -11.87
N ASN A 346 17.49 9.96 -11.92
CA ASN A 346 16.19 9.51 -11.39
C ASN A 346 16.11 9.74 -9.87
N ASN A 347 14.94 10.07 -9.34
CA ASN A 347 14.71 10.24 -7.90
C ASN A 347 13.92 9.05 -7.30
N PRO A 348 14.55 7.86 -7.16
CA PRO A 348 13.87 6.63 -6.76
C PRO A 348 13.41 6.72 -5.30
N GLN A 349 12.11 6.55 -5.07
CA GLN A 349 11.56 6.44 -3.72
C GLN A 349 11.80 5.06 -3.10
N TRP A 350 12.01 4.04 -3.95
CA TRP A 350 12.17 2.64 -3.56
C TRP A 350 13.19 1.95 -4.46
N THR A 351 13.66 0.78 -4.04
CA THR A 351 14.70 -0.01 -4.73
C THR A 351 14.22 -0.71 -6.03
N HIS A 352 12.92 -0.65 -6.35
CA HIS A 352 12.30 -1.53 -7.35
C HIS A 352 12.55 -3.03 -7.10
N ASN A 353 12.62 -3.42 -5.83
CA ASN A 353 12.61 -4.80 -5.36
C ASN A 353 12.18 -4.83 -3.90
N GLU A 354 10.99 -5.34 -3.61
CA GLU A 354 10.40 -5.32 -2.27
C GLU A 354 11.30 -6.00 -1.22
N PHE A 355 12.03 -7.06 -1.61
CA PHE A 355 12.92 -7.80 -0.71
C PHE A 355 14.14 -6.97 -0.33
N LEU A 356 14.77 -6.34 -1.32
CA LEU A 356 15.91 -5.46 -1.11
C LEU A 356 15.49 -4.18 -0.36
N ASN A 357 14.31 -3.64 -0.65
CA ASN A 357 13.80 -2.48 0.08
C ASN A 357 13.53 -2.80 1.55
N LEU A 358 12.98 -3.99 1.84
CA LEU A 358 12.78 -4.41 3.23
C LEU A 358 14.13 -4.61 3.93
N LEU A 359 15.12 -5.17 3.22
CA LEU A 359 16.45 -5.41 3.75
C LEU A 359 17.24 -4.11 4.00
N SER A 360 17.13 -3.10 3.13
CA SER A 360 17.78 -1.79 3.36
C SER A 360 17.15 -1.04 4.53
N ASP A 361 15.82 -0.98 4.56
CA ASP A 361 15.10 -0.13 5.52
C ASP A 361 15.02 -0.78 6.92
N TYR A 362 14.92 -2.12 6.99
CA TYR A 362 14.67 -2.83 8.24
C TYR A 362 15.76 -3.83 8.63
N GLY A 363 16.79 -4.00 7.78
CA GLY A 363 17.87 -4.94 8.01
C GLY A 363 17.42 -6.40 8.02
N ILE A 364 18.35 -7.28 8.36
CA ILE A 364 18.11 -8.72 8.48
C ILE A 364 17.05 -8.98 9.56
N ALA A 365 17.02 -8.20 10.64
CA ALA A 365 16.04 -8.37 11.72
C ALA A 365 14.61 -8.22 11.21
N GLY A 366 14.26 -7.10 10.57
CA GLY A 366 12.91 -6.92 10.04
C GLY A 366 12.59 -7.86 8.87
N PHE A 367 13.57 -8.19 8.04
CA PHE A 367 13.40 -9.17 6.97
C PHE A 367 12.98 -10.54 7.52
N VAL A 368 13.68 -11.05 8.54
CA VAL A 368 13.37 -12.31 9.20
C VAL A 368 12.04 -12.24 9.95
N LEU A 369 11.73 -11.13 10.63
CA LEU A 369 10.46 -10.97 11.33
C LEU A 369 9.27 -11.01 10.35
N PHE A 370 9.37 -10.34 9.20
CA PHE A 370 8.29 -10.34 8.21
C PHE A 370 8.19 -11.67 7.45
N PHE A 371 9.25 -12.09 6.76
CA PHE A 371 9.21 -13.30 5.93
C PHE A 371 9.17 -14.58 6.78
N GLY A 372 9.80 -14.58 7.95
CA GLY A 372 9.67 -15.66 8.92
C GLY A 372 8.21 -15.84 9.36
N ALA A 373 7.50 -14.75 9.65
CA ALA A 373 6.06 -14.81 9.95
C ALA A 373 5.26 -15.38 8.77
N VAL A 374 5.49 -14.89 7.56
CA VAL A 374 4.84 -15.41 6.34
C VAL A 374 5.10 -16.91 6.15
N CYS A 375 6.35 -17.35 6.33
CA CYS A 375 6.75 -18.76 6.24
C CYS A 375 6.07 -19.62 7.32
N VAL A 376 6.02 -19.15 8.57
CA VAL A 376 5.34 -19.87 9.66
C VAL A 376 3.84 -19.98 9.40
N ILE A 377 3.19 -18.91 8.95
CA ILE A 377 1.79 -18.90 8.56
C ILE A 377 1.56 -19.92 7.44
N ALA A 378 2.33 -19.85 6.35
CA ALA A 378 2.22 -20.76 5.22
C ALA A 378 2.45 -22.23 5.61
N TRP A 379 3.44 -22.50 6.49
CA TRP A 379 3.78 -23.84 6.96
C TRP A 379 2.69 -24.44 7.86
N LYS A 380 2.19 -23.68 8.85
CA LYS A 380 1.12 -24.14 9.73
C LYS A 380 -0.19 -24.37 8.95
N SER A 381 -0.48 -23.54 7.95
CA SER A 381 -1.61 -23.78 7.04
C SER A 381 -1.40 -24.99 6.10
N ARG A 382 -0.17 -25.50 5.91
CA ARG A 382 0.09 -26.75 5.16
C ARG A 382 0.01 -28.01 6.00
N ARG A 383 0.38 -27.97 7.28
CA ARG A 383 0.46 -29.15 8.16
C ARG A 383 -0.89 -29.69 8.63
N LYS A 384 -1.94 -28.88 8.62
CA LYS A 384 -3.33 -29.31 8.88
C LYS A 384 -3.91 -30.08 7.67
N ARG A 385 -3.25 -31.15 7.23
CA ARG A 385 -3.83 -32.05 6.23
C ARG A 385 -4.95 -32.85 6.92
N PRO A 386 -6.13 -33.02 6.30
CA PRO A 386 -7.07 -34.01 6.77
C PRO A 386 -6.35 -35.36 6.77
N ARG A 387 -6.31 -36.05 7.92
CA ARG A 387 -6.03 -37.49 7.93
C ARG A 387 -7.14 -38.11 7.10
N ILE A 388 -6.82 -38.51 5.87
CA ILE A 388 -7.66 -39.41 5.11
C ILE A 388 -7.59 -40.72 5.87
N THR A 389 -8.56 -40.97 6.75
CA THR A 389 -8.78 -42.29 7.33
C THR A 389 -9.06 -43.24 6.18
N ASN A 390 -8.42 -44.41 6.17
CA ASN A 390 -8.50 -45.45 5.14
C ASN A 390 -9.92 -46.06 5.00
N THR A 391 -10.89 -45.26 4.57
CA THR A 391 -12.17 -45.75 4.08
C THR A 391 -12.28 -45.37 2.60
N PRO A 392 -12.31 -46.34 1.67
CA PRO A 392 -12.47 -46.05 0.26
C PRO A 392 -13.93 -45.68 -0.02
N ARG A 393 -14.29 -44.41 0.13
CA ARG A 393 -15.55 -43.84 -0.40
C ARG A 393 -15.31 -42.39 -0.83
N THR A 394 -15.32 -42.19 -2.15
CA THR A 394 -15.54 -40.93 -2.90
C THR A 394 -15.38 -39.63 -2.09
N ILE A 395 -14.25 -38.94 -2.27
CA ILE A 395 -14.09 -37.55 -1.78
C ILE A 395 -15.22 -36.71 -2.40
N PRO A 396 -16.08 -36.03 -1.61
CA PRO A 396 -17.17 -35.22 -2.15
C PRO A 396 -16.65 -34.14 -3.11
N ASP A 397 -17.22 -34.04 -4.31
CA ASP A 397 -16.72 -33.20 -5.41
C ASP A 397 -16.53 -31.72 -5.05
N GLY A 398 -17.33 -31.19 -4.12
CA GLY A 398 -17.19 -29.82 -3.61
C GLY A 398 -15.85 -29.54 -2.91
N VAL A 399 -15.25 -30.55 -2.25
CA VAL A 399 -13.97 -30.43 -1.54
C VAL A 399 -12.81 -30.35 -2.53
N LEU A 400 -12.88 -31.07 -3.65
CA LEU A 400 -11.88 -31.02 -4.72
C LEU A 400 -11.88 -29.66 -5.45
N ALA A 401 -13.07 -29.08 -5.70
CA ALA A 401 -13.18 -27.75 -6.30
C ALA A 401 -12.68 -26.63 -5.36
N GLU A 402 -12.99 -26.70 -4.06
CA GLU A 402 -12.51 -25.72 -3.08
C GLU A 402 -11.00 -25.79 -2.84
N THR A 403 -10.41 -26.99 -2.91
CA THR A 403 -8.95 -27.17 -2.83
C THR A 403 -8.23 -26.67 -4.07
N ALA A 404 -8.79 -26.86 -5.28
CA ALA A 404 -8.25 -26.31 -6.52
C ALA A 404 -8.21 -24.78 -6.51
N PHE A 405 -9.31 -24.12 -6.12
CA PHE A 405 -9.36 -22.66 -6.01
C PHE A 405 -8.34 -22.11 -4.99
N THR A 406 -8.19 -22.78 -3.84
CA THR A 406 -7.21 -22.39 -2.81
C THR A 406 -5.77 -22.53 -3.31
N ARG A 407 -5.46 -23.58 -4.07
CA ARG A 407 -4.14 -23.75 -4.71
C ARG A 407 -3.90 -22.64 -5.74
N ALA A 408 -4.93 -22.30 -6.52
CA ALA A 408 -4.87 -21.23 -7.52
C ALA A 408 -4.62 -19.84 -6.90
N LEU A 409 -5.29 -19.51 -5.79
CA LEU A 409 -4.95 -18.30 -5.01
C LEU A 409 -3.47 -18.29 -4.58
N GLY A 410 -2.94 -19.44 -4.15
CA GLY A 410 -1.52 -19.58 -3.79
C GLY A 410 -0.56 -19.37 -4.97
N ILE A 411 -0.93 -19.83 -6.18
CA ILE A 411 -0.16 -19.58 -7.41
C ILE A 411 -0.20 -18.09 -7.76
N GLY A 412 -1.34 -17.42 -7.60
CA GLY A 412 -1.44 -15.98 -7.82
C GLY A 412 -0.56 -15.18 -6.86
N LEU A 413 -0.57 -15.52 -5.57
CA LEU A 413 0.35 -14.92 -4.58
C LEU A 413 1.83 -15.20 -4.89
N LEU A 414 2.15 -16.39 -5.41
CA LEU A 414 3.51 -16.71 -5.85
C LEU A 414 3.94 -15.84 -7.03
N GLY A 415 3.08 -15.67 -8.04
CA GLY A 415 3.32 -14.76 -9.16
C GLY A 415 3.51 -13.33 -8.67
N PHE A 416 2.66 -12.86 -7.75
CA PHE A 416 2.82 -11.54 -7.14
C PHE A 416 4.16 -11.39 -6.40
N ALA A 417 4.58 -12.41 -5.65
CA ALA A 417 5.88 -12.41 -4.97
C ALA A 417 7.07 -12.34 -5.95
N PHE A 418 6.99 -13.04 -7.09
CA PHE A 418 8.00 -12.90 -8.15
C PHE A 418 7.99 -11.50 -8.79
N ALA A 419 6.81 -10.90 -8.99
CA ALA A 419 6.73 -9.53 -9.47
C ALA A 419 7.36 -8.53 -8.48
N CYS A 420 7.23 -8.76 -7.17
CA CYS A 420 7.92 -8.00 -6.12
C CYS A 420 9.46 -8.11 -6.15
N MET A 421 10.05 -9.06 -6.89
CA MET A 421 11.51 -9.11 -7.08
C MET A 421 12.02 -8.03 -8.03
N VAL A 422 11.14 -7.44 -8.85
CA VAL A 422 11.50 -6.45 -9.89
C VAL A 422 10.72 -5.15 -9.78
N ASP A 423 9.86 -5.03 -8.76
CA ASP A 423 9.13 -3.81 -8.43
C ASP A 423 8.65 -3.79 -6.96
N PHE A 424 8.04 -2.69 -6.53
CA PHE A 424 7.61 -2.44 -5.15
C PHE A 424 6.09 -2.55 -4.92
N HIS A 425 5.45 -3.62 -5.41
CA HIS A 425 3.99 -3.70 -5.46
C HIS A 425 3.29 -3.66 -4.08
N MET A 426 3.96 -4.01 -2.98
CA MET A 426 3.35 -3.89 -1.65
C MET A 426 3.25 -2.44 -1.18
N ARG A 427 3.95 -1.50 -1.83
CA ARG A 427 3.84 -0.06 -1.58
C ARG A 427 2.58 0.59 -2.17
N ILE A 428 1.83 -0.16 -2.98
CA ILE A 428 0.52 0.26 -3.50
C ILE A 428 -0.56 -0.22 -2.51
N PRO A 429 -1.23 0.68 -1.76
CA PRO A 429 -2.16 0.29 -0.69
C PRO A 429 -3.25 -0.69 -1.13
N ALA A 430 -3.85 -0.48 -2.30
CA ALA A 430 -4.86 -1.39 -2.84
C ALA A 430 -4.32 -2.82 -3.01
N LEU A 431 -3.11 -2.98 -3.54
CA LEU A 431 -2.50 -4.31 -3.75
C LEU A 431 -2.14 -4.97 -2.43
N ALA A 432 -1.58 -4.22 -1.47
CA ALA A 432 -1.28 -4.72 -0.13
C ALA A 432 -2.56 -5.26 0.57
N MET A 433 -3.68 -4.53 0.47
CA MET A 433 -4.97 -4.95 1.00
C MET A 433 -5.52 -6.19 0.27
N ILE A 434 -5.42 -6.26 -1.05
CA ILE A 434 -5.89 -7.42 -1.84
C ILE A 434 -5.06 -8.65 -1.51
N VAL A 435 -3.73 -8.53 -1.41
CA VAL A 435 -2.84 -9.61 -0.99
C VAL A 435 -3.21 -10.09 0.42
N ALA A 436 -3.49 -9.17 1.34
CA ALA A 436 -3.95 -9.51 2.69
C ALA A 436 -5.27 -10.31 2.66
N VAL A 437 -6.25 -9.92 1.83
CA VAL A 437 -7.50 -10.68 1.64
C VAL A 437 -7.23 -12.06 1.04
N CYS A 438 -6.41 -12.16 -0.01
CA CYS A 438 -6.06 -13.44 -0.64
C CYS A 438 -5.34 -14.38 0.35
N ALA A 439 -4.40 -13.87 1.13
CA ALA A 439 -3.68 -14.62 2.14
C ALA A 439 -4.61 -15.11 3.25
N ALA A 440 -5.48 -14.24 3.78
CA ALA A 440 -6.48 -14.60 4.78
C ALA A 440 -7.43 -15.70 4.28
N GLU A 441 -7.85 -15.61 3.01
CA GLU A 441 -8.73 -16.59 2.38
C GLU A 441 -8.05 -17.97 2.25
N ILE A 442 -6.75 -18.02 1.92
CA ILE A 442 -5.99 -19.27 1.88
C ILE A 442 -5.89 -19.91 3.26
N VAL A 443 -5.55 -19.12 4.29
CA VAL A 443 -5.47 -19.61 5.68
C VAL A 443 -6.81 -20.18 6.10
N LYS A 444 -7.89 -19.41 5.94
CA LYS A 444 -9.26 -19.80 6.32
C LYS A 444 -9.73 -21.08 5.65
N ARG A 445 -9.51 -21.23 4.34
CA ARG A 445 -9.93 -22.44 3.60
C ARG A 445 -9.15 -23.68 4.01
N ARG A 446 -7.88 -23.54 4.39
CA ARG A 446 -7.06 -24.67 4.86
C ARG A 446 -7.46 -25.11 6.27
N GLU A 447 -7.82 -24.16 7.13
CA GLU A 447 -8.35 -24.41 8.47
C GLU A 447 -9.68 -25.17 8.43
N ALA A 448 -10.65 -24.68 7.63
CA ALA A 448 -11.99 -25.26 7.52
C ALA A 448 -12.02 -26.71 6.97
N ASN A 449 -10.97 -27.12 6.24
CA ASN A 449 -10.82 -28.47 5.70
C ASN A 449 -10.16 -29.46 6.69
N THR A 450 -9.93 -29.06 7.94
CA THR A 450 -9.44 -29.95 9.01
C THR A 450 -10.64 -30.57 9.73
N PRO A 451 -10.82 -31.90 9.75
CA PRO A 451 -11.90 -32.51 10.52
C PRO A 451 -11.73 -32.14 12.01
N PRO A 452 -12.82 -31.83 12.73
CA PRO A 452 -12.74 -31.55 14.15
C PRO A 452 -12.07 -32.74 14.85
N SER A 453 -10.96 -32.48 15.55
CA SER A 453 -10.31 -33.50 16.35
C SER A 453 -11.32 -34.02 17.39
N GLN A 454 -11.59 -35.32 17.39
CA GLN A 454 -12.43 -36.01 18.38
C GLN A 454 -11.96 -35.88 19.84
N ILE A 455 -10.90 -35.11 20.11
CA ILE A 455 -10.33 -34.86 21.44
C ILE A 455 -11.19 -33.87 22.28
N ALA A 456 -12.21 -33.23 21.70
CA ALA A 456 -13.10 -32.30 22.42
C ALA A 456 -14.46 -32.90 22.86
N GLN A 457 -14.62 -34.23 22.86
CA GLN A 457 -15.81 -34.89 23.44
C GLN A 457 -15.56 -35.59 24.78
N GLY A 458 -14.39 -35.41 25.39
CA GLY A 458 -14.11 -35.91 26.74
C GLY A 458 -14.21 -34.81 27.80
N LYS A 459 -15.25 -34.89 28.63
CA LYS A 459 -15.44 -34.19 29.93
C LYS A 459 -15.92 -32.74 29.85
N ASN A 460 -17.24 -32.57 29.80
CA ASN A 460 -17.95 -31.53 30.55
C ASN A 460 -19.38 -32.02 30.81
N THR A 461 -19.54 -32.86 31.83
CA THR A 461 -20.83 -32.98 32.52
C THR A 461 -21.19 -31.61 33.11
N PRO A 462 -22.45 -31.14 33.01
CA PRO A 462 -22.85 -29.90 33.65
C PRO A 462 -22.69 -30.09 35.16
N ARG A 463 -21.72 -29.39 35.78
CA ARG A 463 -21.79 -29.15 37.22
C ARG A 463 -22.89 -28.11 37.43
N ASP A 464 -23.88 -28.42 38.26
CA ASP A 464 -24.89 -27.48 38.70
C ASP A 464 -24.21 -26.27 39.36
N ILE A 465 -24.11 -25.17 38.61
CA ILE A 465 -23.62 -23.90 39.12
C ILE A 465 -24.79 -23.25 39.88
N PRO A 466 -24.64 -22.94 41.18
CA PRO A 466 -25.70 -22.27 41.94
C PRO A 466 -26.12 -20.97 41.22
N LYS A 467 -27.43 -20.71 41.10
CA LYS A 467 -28.00 -19.59 40.31
C LYS A 467 -27.37 -18.23 40.60
N ASN A 468 -26.93 -17.97 41.85
CA ASN A 468 -26.26 -16.73 42.24
C ASN A 468 -24.84 -16.59 41.64
N THR A 469 -24.12 -17.69 41.46
CA THR A 469 -22.78 -17.72 40.83
C THR A 469 -22.86 -17.51 39.31
N ALA A 470 -23.94 -18.00 38.68
CA ALA A 470 -24.19 -17.82 37.24
C ALA A 470 -24.53 -16.37 36.88
N GLN A 471 -25.27 -15.67 37.75
CA GLN A 471 -25.54 -14.23 37.58
C GLN A 471 -24.26 -13.39 37.72
N ILE A 472 -23.44 -13.65 38.75
CA ILE A 472 -22.16 -12.94 38.95
C ILE A 472 -21.20 -13.21 37.77
N ALA A 473 -21.13 -14.45 37.26
CA ALA A 473 -20.34 -14.79 36.08
C ALA A 473 -20.83 -14.05 34.82
N THR A 474 -22.15 -13.93 34.63
CA THR A 474 -22.75 -13.23 33.49
C THR A 474 -22.46 -11.73 33.54
N VAL A 475 -22.58 -11.11 34.72
CA VAL A 475 -22.25 -9.69 34.94
C VAL A 475 -20.76 -9.44 34.71
N ARG A 476 -19.87 -10.33 35.17
CA ARG A 476 -18.42 -10.23 34.93
C ARG A 476 -18.06 -10.36 33.44
N VAL A 477 -18.69 -11.28 32.72
CA VAL A 477 -18.47 -11.46 31.27
C VAL A 477 -18.99 -10.24 30.50
N PHE A 478 -20.17 -9.73 30.86
CA PHE A 478 -20.72 -8.51 30.27
C PHE A 478 -19.83 -7.29 30.53
N GLY A 479 -19.40 -7.09 31.79
CA GLY A 479 -18.47 -6.02 32.16
C GLY A 479 -17.14 -6.08 31.39
N ARG A 480 -16.54 -7.28 31.26
CA ARG A 480 -15.33 -7.48 30.44
C ARG A 480 -15.56 -7.13 28.96
N ARG A 481 -16.72 -7.47 28.39
CA ARG A 481 -17.06 -7.12 26.99
C ARG A 481 -17.25 -5.63 26.79
N VAL A 482 -17.87 -4.94 27.74
CA VAL A 482 -18.03 -3.48 27.72
C VAL A 482 -16.67 -2.79 27.81
N ILE A 483 -15.83 -3.18 28.77
CA ILE A 483 -14.46 -2.65 28.91
C ILE A 483 -13.63 -2.93 27.64
N GLY A 484 -13.66 -4.16 27.13
CA GLY A 484 -12.96 -4.52 25.89
C GLY A 484 -13.43 -3.72 24.68
N THR A 485 -14.73 -3.42 24.60
CA THR A 485 -15.31 -2.57 23.55
C THR A 485 -14.83 -1.12 23.67
N ALA A 486 -14.82 -0.57 24.88
CA ALA A 486 -14.33 0.78 25.14
C ALA A 486 -12.84 0.93 24.77
N ILE A 487 -12.00 -0.04 25.17
CA ILE A 487 -10.57 -0.06 24.82
C ILE A 487 -10.38 -0.16 23.30
N THR A 488 -11.13 -1.07 22.65
CA THR A 488 -11.10 -1.26 21.20
C THR A 488 -11.43 0.04 20.45
N LEU A 489 -12.52 0.70 20.85
CA LEU A 489 -12.94 1.96 20.27
C LEU A 489 -11.89 3.05 20.52
N ALA A 490 -11.35 3.15 21.72
CA ALA A 490 -10.31 4.13 22.04
C ALA A 490 -9.05 3.93 21.18
N VAL A 491 -8.52 2.71 21.09
CA VAL A 491 -7.30 2.40 20.32
C VAL A 491 -7.50 2.63 18.82
N LEU A 492 -8.61 2.15 18.25
CA LEU A 492 -8.86 2.28 16.82
C LEU A 492 -9.30 3.70 16.42
N ALA A 493 -10.02 4.41 17.28
CA ALA A 493 -10.34 5.81 17.07
C ALA A 493 -9.08 6.66 17.15
N LEU A 494 -8.22 6.45 18.16
CA LEU A 494 -6.95 7.18 18.29
C LEU A 494 -6.04 6.90 17.09
N GLY A 495 -5.84 5.63 16.73
CA GLY A 495 -5.06 5.24 15.56
C GLY A 495 -5.65 5.83 14.26
N GLY A 496 -6.97 5.74 14.09
CA GLY A 496 -7.68 6.31 12.95
C GLY A 496 -7.52 7.83 12.86
N ILE A 497 -7.63 8.56 13.98
CA ILE A 497 -7.44 10.01 14.04
C ILE A 497 -6.01 10.36 13.64
N VAL A 498 -4.99 9.74 14.24
CA VAL A 498 -3.58 10.01 13.94
C VAL A 498 -3.29 9.78 12.45
N PHE A 499 -3.75 8.65 11.89
CA PHE A 499 -3.52 8.32 10.49
C PHE A 499 -4.23 9.28 9.54
N VAL A 500 -5.50 9.57 9.81
CA VAL A 500 -6.30 10.51 9.00
C VAL A 500 -5.67 11.90 9.03
N GLN A 501 -5.18 12.37 10.18
CA GLN A 501 -4.52 13.67 10.27
C GLN A 501 -3.20 13.71 9.51
N THR A 502 -2.38 12.66 9.63
CA THR A 502 -1.11 12.55 8.88
C THR A 502 -1.34 12.59 7.37
N TYR A 503 -2.32 11.82 6.85
CA TYR A 503 -2.66 11.89 5.43
C TYR A 503 -3.29 13.22 5.01
N ARG A 504 -4.06 13.88 5.88
CA ARG A 504 -4.59 15.23 5.61
C ARG A 504 -3.48 16.28 5.54
N ALA A 505 -2.48 16.18 6.42
CA ALA A 505 -1.31 17.04 6.41
C ALA A 505 -0.53 16.86 5.09
N GLU A 506 -0.25 15.61 4.73
CA GLU A 506 0.46 15.30 3.48
C GLU A 506 -0.35 15.69 2.23
N ALA A 507 -1.67 15.50 2.23
CA ALA A 507 -2.53 15.96 1.15
C ALA A 507 -2.49 17.48 0.98
N ALA A 508 -2.47 18.22 2.09
CA ALA A 508 -2.31 19.68 2.06
C ALA A 508 -0.94 20.06 1.49
N ARG A 509 0.14 19.42 1.93
CA ARG A 509 1.50 19.65 1.43
C ARG A 509 1.59 19.40 -0.08
N VAL A 510 1.15 18.23 -0.54
CA VAL A 510 1.18 17.87 -1.98
C VAL A 510 0.34 18.86 -2.80
N SER A 511 -0.81 19.30 -2.30
CA SER A 511 -1.64 20.31 -3.00
C SER A 511 -0.93 21.66 -3.15
N GLY A 512 -0.15 22.07 -2.14
CA GLY A 512 0.71 23.25 -2.22
C GLY A 512 1.87 23.06 -3.22
N ARG A 513 2.47 21.86 -3.22
CA ARG A 513 3.59 21.56 -4.12
C ARG A 513 3.17 21.49 -5.59
N GLU A 514 2.05 20.82 -5.90
CA GLU A 514 1.50 20.75 -7.27
C GLU A 514 1.23 22.14 -7.85
N GLN A 515 0.83 23.11 -7.02
CA GLN A 515 0.64 24.51 -7.45
C GLN A 515 1.96 25.21 -7.81
N ILE A 516 3.03 24.97 -7.04
CA ILE A 516 4.35 25.51 -7.35
C ILE A 516 4.91 24.87 -8.62
N ASP A 517 4.81 23.54 -8.74
CA ASP A 517 5.33 22.81 -9.90
C ASP A 517 4.60 23.24 -11.19
N ALA A 518 3.30 23.57 -11.10
CA ALA A 518 2.53 24.13 -12.22
C ALA A 518 3.01 25.52 -12.69
N LEU A 519 3.81 26.25 -11.90
CA LEU A 519 4.44 27.50 -12.32
C LEU A 519 5.66 27.27 -13.22
N ALA A 520 6.36 26.15 -13.08
CA ALA A 520 7.58 25.87 -13.84
C ALA A 520 7.31 25.67 -15.34
N GLY A 521 6.11 25.20 -15.70
CA GLY A 521 5.70 24.97 -17.09
C GLY A 521 5.09 26.18 -17.81
N ARG A 522 5.05 27.37 -17.20
CA ARG A 522 4.41 28.55 -17.79
C ARG A 522 5.43 29.65 -18.11
N ASP A 523 5.49 30.06 -19.39
CA ASP A 523 6.30 31.20 -19.83
C ASP A 523 5.63 32.51 -19.40
N LEU A 524 5.96 32.93 -18.19
CA LEU A 524 5.30 34.01 -17.45
C LEU A 524 6.26 35.22 -17.39
N LYS A 525 6.24 36.07 -18.43
CA LYS A 525 7.20 37.18 -18.65
C LYS A 525 6.69 38.56 -18.23
N THR A 526 5.39 38.74 -18.01
CA THR A 526 4.74 40.06 -17.83
C THR A 526 4.59 40.48 -16.35
N ALA A 527 4.13 41.70 -16.11
CA ALA A 527 3.78 42.17 -14.77
C ALA A 527 2.54 41.45 -14.19
N SER A 528 1.56 41.12 -15.03
CA SER A 528 0.39 40.29 -14.66
C SER A 528 0.84 38.90 -14.18
N ASP A 529 1.82 38.33 -14.89
CA ASP A 529 2.42 37.04 -14.57
C ASP A 529 3.14 37.04 -13.21
N ARG A 530 3.77 38.16 -12.86
CA ARG A 530 4.40 38.37 -11.55
C ARG A 530 3.35 38.33 -10.42
N ALA A 531 2.23 39.03 -10.58
CA ALA A 531 1.15 39.04 -9.60
C ALA A 531 0.52 37.65 -9.44
N ALA A 532 0.28 36.94 -10.55
CA ALA A 532 -0.26 35.58 -10.54
C ALA A 532 0.67 34.56 -9.85
N ARG A 533 1.98 34.68 -10.08
CA ARG A 533 3.01 33.89 -9.36
C ARG A 533 2.96 34.16 -7.87
N LEU A 534 2.93 35.43 -7.47
CA LEU A 534 2.89 35.80 -6.06
C LEU A 534 1.63 35.25 -5.38
N GLN A 535 0.47 35.37 -6.02
CA GLN A 535 -0.78 34.81 -5.50
C GLN A 535 -0.69 33.29 -5.32
N THR A 536 -0.11 32.58 -6.29
CA THR A 536 0.04 31.13 -6.25
C THR A 536 1.01 30.71 -5.14
N LEU A 537 2.12 31.42 -4.96
CA LEU A 537 3.08 31.15 -3.90
C LEU A 537 2.48 31.43 -2.50
N THR A 538 1.71 32.51 -2.34
CA THR A 538 1.00 32.81 -1.10
C THR A 538 -0.03 31.73 -0.78
N ARG A 539 -0.80 31.28 -1.77
CA ARG A 539 -1.75 30.17 -1.60
C ARG A 539 -1.03 28.87 -1.24
N SER A 540 0.10 28.57 -1.89
CA SER A 540 0.91 27.38 -1.61
C SER A 540 1.49 27.41 -0.20
N ALA A 541 1.97 28.56 0.27
CA ALA A 541 2.43 28.74 1.65
C ALA A 541 1.32 28.44 2.68
N ALA A 542 0.07 28.87 2.41
CA ALA A 542 -1.06 28.56 3.28
C ALA A 542 -1.38 27.04 3.34
N PHE A 543 -1.13 26.31 2.25
CA PHE A 543 -1.22 24.84 2.24
C PHE A 543 -0.14 24.20 3.11
N PHE A 544 1.10 24.69 3.06
CA PHE A 544 2.18 24.20 3.91
C PHE A 544 1.93 24.53 5.39
N ASP A 545 1.40 25.71 5.71
CA ASP A 545 1.00 26.07 7.07
C ASP A 545 -0.11 25.18 7.61
N LYS A 546 -1.07 24.83 6.75
CA LYS A 546 -2.09 23.84 7.09
C LYS A 546 -1.46 22.46 7.33
N ALA A 547 -0.53 22.03 6.50
CA ALA A 547 0.17 20.76 6.68
C ALA A 547 0.91 20.72 8.02
N ILE A 548 1.68 21.76 8.34
CA ILE A 548 2.43 21.91 9.59
C ILE A 548 1.50 21.93 10.82
N ARG A 549 0.34 22.60 10.75
CA ARG A 549 -0.63 22.60 11.86
C ARG A 549 -1.26 21.22 12.10
N LEU A 550 -1.39 20.40 11.06
CA LEU A 550 -2.01 19.07 11.16
C LEU A 550 -0.98 18.00 11.57
N ASP A 551 0.26 18.15 11.12
CA ASP A 551 1.39 17.30 11.44
C ASP A 551 2.65 18.16 11.46
N SER A 552 3.01 18.61 12.66
CA SER A 552 4.20 19.44 12.85
C SER A 552 5.48 18.66 12.65
N ASP A 553 5.46 17.33 12.68
CA ASP A 553 6.65 16.46 12.56
C ASP A 553 6.98 16.13 11.10
N ASN A 554 6.12 16.52 10.15
CA ASN A 554 6.40 16.43 8.73
C ASN A 554 7.48 17.44 8.31
N ALA A 555 8.74 17.03 8.33
CA ALA A 555 9.87 17.87 7.98
C ALA A 555 9.82 18.38 6.54
N GLN A 556 9.27 17.59 5.60
CA GLN A 556 9.12 18.02 4.21
C GLN A 556 8.17 19.22 4.08
N ALA A 557 7.11 19.32 4.90
CA ALA A 557 6.20 20.46 4.89
C ALA A 557 6.92 21.77 5.30
N TRP A 558 7.83 21.70 6.25
CA TRP A 558 8.69 22.82 6.64
C TRP A 558 9.66 23.21 5.52
N SER A 559 10.30 22.24 4.86
CA SER A 559 11.16 22.48 3.70
C SER A 559 10.40 23.14 2.53
N ASP A 560 9.20 22.63 2.21
CA ASP A 560 8.37 23.18 1.14
C ASP A 560 7.90 24.62 1.49
N ARG A 561 7.64 24.91 2.76
CA ARG A 561 7.38 26.29 3.24
C ARG A 561 8.59 27.19 3.00
N ALA A 562 9.79 26.77 3.40
CA ALA A 562 11.03 27.51 3.15
C ALA A 562 11.24 27.77 1.66
N TYR A 563 10.97 26.77 0.81
CA TYR A 563 11.07 26.89 -0.63
C TYR A 563 10.09 27.94 -1.20
N ALA A 564 8.83 27.91 -0.78
CA ALA A 564 7.83 28.88 -1.22
C ALA A 564 8.21 30.32 -0.83
N LEU A 565 8.72 30.52 0.39
CA LEU A 565 9.21 31.82 0.87
C LEU A 565 10.42 32.31 0.05
N ALA A 566 11.37 31.42 -0.25
CA ALA A 566 12.52 31.76 -1.09
C ALA A 566 12.11 32.13 -2.53
N LEU A 567 11.14 31.42 -3.13
CA LEU A 567 10.58 31.79 -4.43
C LEU A 567 9.88 33.15 -4.39
N ARG A 568 9.16 33.47 -3.30
CA ARG A 568 8.55 34.79 -3.12
C ARG A 568 9.59 35.89 -2.98
N ALA A 569 10.66 35.66 -2.23
CA ALA A 569 11.74 36.63 -2.04
C ALA A 569 12.42 37.02 -3.37
N ARG A 570 12.53 36.09 -4.32
CA ARG A 570 13.04 36.39 -5.68
C ARG A 570 12.14 37.34 -6.47
N ILE A 571 10.85 37.33 -6.18
CA ILE A 571 9.87 38.25 -6.75
C ILE A 571 9.91 39.56 -5.93
N GLU A 572 9.60 39.50 -4.65
CA GLU A 572 9.48 40.61 -3.70
C GLU A 572 10.85 41.06 -3.16
N LYS A 573 11.76 41.50 -4.04
CA LYS A 573 13.16 41.84 -3.69
C LYS A 573 13.32 42.79 -2.50
N GLN A 574 12.39 43.73 -2.29
CA GLN A 574 12.42 44.67 -1.17
C GLN A 574 12.25 43.98 0.20
N ASN A 575 11.56 42.84 0.22
CA ASN A 575 11.30 42.05 1.43
C ASN A 575 12.19 40.80 1.49
N ALA A 576 13.23 40.70 0.64
CA ALA A 576 14.01 39.48 0.48
C ALA A 576 14.70 39.04 1.78
N ALA A 577 15.26 39.97 2.56
CA ALA A 577 15.89 39.65 3.84
C ALA A 577 14.89 39.16 4.89
N GLN A 578 13.71 39.80 5.00
CA GLN A 578 12.66 39.36 5.92
C GLN A 578 12.13 37.97 5.55
N LEU A 579 11.79 37.76 4.27
CA LEU A 579 11.35 36.45 3.77
C LEU A 579 12.45 35.39 3.88
N GLY A 580 13.72 35.80 3.76
CA GLY A 580 14.88 34.97 4.04
C GLY A 580 14.94 34.50 5.49
N GLY A 581 14.67 35.38 6.47
CA GLY A 581 14.60 35.02 7.89
C GLY A 581 13.45 34.04 8.22
N GLU A 582 12.28 34.25 7.61
CA GLU A 582 11.17 33.30 7.72
C GLU A 582 11.50 31.95 7.06
N ALA A 583 12.16 31.96 5.90
CA ALA A 583 12.59 30.76 5.20
C ALA A 583 13.66 30.00 6.00
N GLU A 584 14.60 30.70 6.65
CA GLU A 584 15.60 30.11 7.54
C GLU A 584 14.93 29.42 8.72
N THR A 585 13.96 30.08 9.36
CA THR A 585 13.20 29.49 10.48
C THR A 585 12.54 28.18 10.04
N ALA A 586 11.90 28.16 8.87
CA ALA A 586 11.28 26.96 8.33
C ALA A 586 12.32 25.88 7.94
N ALA A 587 13.44 26.26 7.33
CA ALA A 587 14.51 25.32 6.97
C ALA A 587 15.16 24.68 8.21
N ARG A 588 15.42 25.47 9.26
CA ARG A 588 15.92 24.95 10.55
C ARG A 588 14.90 24.02 11.20
N ALA A 589 13.62 24.36 11.18
CA ALA A 589 12.57 23.45 11.67
C ALA A 589 12.51 22.11 10.92
N ALA A 590 12.82 22.10 9.61
CA ALA A 590 12.96 20.86 8.84
C ALA A 590 14.21 20.08 9.28
N LEU A 591 15.34 20.76 9.48
CA LEU A 591 16.61 20.15 9.92
C LEU A 591 16.57 19.62 11.35
N ASP A 592 15.84 20.26 12.27
CA ASP A 592 15.64 19.78 13.64
C ASP A 592 14.95 18.40 13.66
N ARG A 593 14.22 18.06 12.60
CA ARG A 593 13.49 16.80 12.44
C ARG A 593 14.24 15.78 11.59
N ALA A 594 15.01 16.23 10.61
CA ALA A 594 15.70 15.37 9.64
C ALA A 594 16.98 16.04 9.11
N PRO A 595 18.08 16.05 9.89
CA PRO A 595 19.33 16.67 9.47
C PRO A 595 20.07 15.89 8.36
N GLU A 596 19.65 14.66 8.03
CA GLU A 596 20.25 13.82 6.99
C GLU A 596 19.71 14.09 5.58
N VAL A 597 18.70 14.94 5.43
CA VAL A 597 18.12 15.27 4.12
C VAL A 597 18.89 16.43 3.47
N SER A 598 19.60 16.14 2.39
CA SER A 598 20.40 17.14 1.66
C SER A 598 19.58 18.36 1.21
N GLU A 599 18.34 18.14 0.75
CA GLU A 599 17.44 19.23 0.32
C GLU A 599 17.26 20.30 1.41
N PHE A 600 17.18 19.91 2.69
CA PHE A 600 16.88 20.84 3.78
C PHE A 600 18.05 21.79 4.05
N TRP A 601 19.28 21.28 3.91
CA TRP A 601 20.48 22.11 3.93
C TRP A 601 20.56 23.07 2.74
N LEU A 602 20.12 22.65 1.55
CA LEU A 602 19.99 23.56 0.41
C LEU A 602 18.98 24.68 0.69
N ARG A 603 17.84 24.37 1.32
CA ARG A 603 16.85 25.39 1.72
C ARG A 603 17.44 26.38 2.70
N LEU A 604 18.20 25.91 3.68
CA LEU A 604 18.88 26.76 4.65
C LEU A 604 19.90 27.68 3.97
N GLY A 605 20.76 27.14 3.10
CA GLY A 605 21.76 27.93 2.38
C GLY A 605 21.12 29.05 1.54
N VAL A 606 20.05 28.73 0.81
CA VAL A 606 19.31 29.73 0.02
C VAL A 606 18.68 30.81 0.92
N ALA A 607 18.13 30.42 2.06
CA ALA A 607 17.53 31.37 3.01
C ALA A 607 18.56 32.32 3.63
N LEU A 608 19.77 31.84 3.89
CA LEU A 608 20.88 32.64 4.43
C LEU A 608 21.47 33.59 3.38
N ASP A 609 21.59 33.14 2.12
CA ASP A 609 22.00 34.00 1.00
C ASP A 609 21.03 35.16 0.78
N LEU A 610 19.72 34.93 0.92
CA LEU A 610 18.70 35.99 0.85
C LEU A 610 18.87 37.07 1.93
N GLN A 611 19.54 36.73 3.03
CA GLN A 611 19.89 37.62 4.14
C GLN A 611 21.33 38.15 4.05
N ALA A 612 22.05 37.86 2.95
CA ALA A 612 23.47 38.18 2.76
C ALA A 612 24.43 37.54 3.81
N ARG A 613 24.00 36.50 4.53
CA ARG A 613 24.81 35.74 5.50
C ARG A 613 25.66 34.67 4.80
N THR A 614 26.58 35.13 3.95
CA THR A 614 27.29 34.28 2.98
C THR A 614 28.15 33.17 3.60
N THR A 615 28.81 33.40 4.73
CA THR A 615 29.64 32.35 5.37
C THR A 615 28.79 31.16 5.79
N GLU A 616 27.72 31.41 6.53
CA GLU A 616 26.82 30.34 7.01
C GLU A 616 26.06 29.66 5.87
N ALA A 617 25.73 30.41 4.81
CA ALA A 617 25.15 29.83 3.60
C ALA A 617 26.10 28.82 2.95
N GLY A 618 27.39 29.16 2.84
CA GLY A 618 28.43 28.28 2.33
C GLY A 618 28.58 26.99 3.14
N ASP A 619 28.51 27.07 4.46
CA ASP A 619 28.54 25.89 5.35
C ASP A 619 27.32 24.99 5.11
N ALA A 620 26.13 25.56 4.95
CA ALA A 620 24.92 24.81 4.65
C ALA A 620 25.00 24.10 3.28
N PHE A 621 25.49 24.76 2.23
CA PHE A 621 25.69 24.12 0.93
C PHE A 621 26.76 23.04 0.95
N ALA A 622 27.87 23.25 1.68
CA ALA A 622 28.89 22.22 1.88
C ALA A 622 28.30 20.99 2.57
N ARG A 623 27.43 21.18 3.58
CA ARG A 623 26.74 20.07 4.24
C ARG A 623 25.75 19.36 3.32
N ALA A 624 25.02 20.09 2.48
CA ALA A 624 24.16 19.49 1.47
C ALA A 624 24.93 18.59 0.50
N LEU A 625 26.09 19.06 0.00
CA LEU A 625 26.97 18.31 -0.90
C LEU A 625 27.61 17.09 -0.22
N GLN A 626 27.90 17.16 1.08
CA GLN A 626 28.37 16.00 1.83
C GLN A 626 27.30 14.88 1.93
N LEU A 627 26.02 15.25 1.95
CA LEU A 627 24.90 14.32 2.01
C LEU A 627 24.50 13.79 0.62
N ALA A 628 24.66 14.59 -0.42
CA ALA A 628 24.32 14.24 -1.80
C ALA A 628 25.40 14.75 -2.79
N PRO A 629 26.59 14.11 -2.85
CA PRO A 629 27.72 14.59 -3.63
C PRO A 629 27.46 14.58 -5.14
N ALA A 630 26.59 13.68 -5.61
CA ALA A 630 26.19 13.56 -7.01
C ALA A 630 24.90 14.34 -7.35
N SER A 631 24.46 15.29 -6.51
CA SER A 631 23.24 16.08 -6.76
C SER A 631 23.52 17.30 -7.65
N PRO A 632 23.01 17.35 -8.90
CA PRO A 632 23.20 18.52 -9.76
C PRO A 632 22.61 19.79 -9.15
N LEU A 633 21.45 19.67 -8.49
CA LEU A 633 20.78 20.79 -7.85
C LEU A 633 21.62 21.40 -6.72
N ALA A 634 22.30 20.57 -5.92
CA ALA A 634 23.19 21.06 -4.86
C ALA A 634 24.39 21.82 -5.44
N TRP A 635 25.01 21.29 -6.50
CA TRP A 635 26.11 21.95 -7.20
C TRP A 635 25.70 23.26 -7.85
N TYR A 636 24.50 23.34 -8.45
CA TYR A 636 23.97 24.59 -8.99
C TYR A 636 23.81 25.65 -7.90
N HIS A 637 23.22 25.31 -6.76
CA HIS A 637 23.05 26.25 -5.66
C HIS A 637 24.39 26.70 -5.07
N GLN A 638 25.36 25.80 -4.95
CA GLN A 638 26.74 26.15 -4.56
C GLN A 638 27.39 27.11 -5.57
N ALA A 639 27.24 26.85 -6.88
CA ALA A 639 27.75 27.72 -7.93
C ALA A 639 27.12 29.12 -7.86
N TYR A 640 25.80 29.18 -7.66
CA TYR A 640 25.08 30.44 -7.50
C TYR A 640 25.58 31.21 -6.27
N HIS A 641 25.70 30.55 -5.11
CA HIS A 641 26.23 31.14 -3.88
C HIS A 641 27.62 31.75 -4.09
N LEU A 642 28.55 30.97 -4.68
CA LEU A 642 29.91 31.42 -4.95
C LEU A 642 29.94 32.59 -5.94
N SER A 643 29.00 32.64 -6.89
CA SER A 643 28.89 33.73 -7.87
C SER A 643 28.54 35.10 -7.27
N LEU A 644 28.02 35.12 -6.03
CA LEU A 644 27.70 36.37 -5.33
C LEU A 644 28.96 37.15 -4.91
N SER A 645 30.13 36.49 -4.91
CA SER A 645 31.41 37.12 -4.60
C SER A 645 32.33 37.12 -5.85
N PRO A 646 32.78 38.29 -6.33
CA PRO A 646 33.69 38.38 -7.47
C PRO A 646 34.99 37.59 -7.27
N VAL A 647 35.49 37.52 -6.03
CA VAL A 647 36.73 36.80 -5.68
C VAL A 647 36.58 35.28 -5.85
N LYS A 648 35.38 34.75 -5.67
CA LYS A 648 35.09 33.30 -5.75
C LYS A 648 34.64 32.85 -7.15
N ARG A 649 34.78 33.70 -8.17
CA ARG A 649 34.30 33.42 -9.55
C ARG A 649 34.84 32.12 -10.14
N SER A 650 36.12 31.81 -9.95
CA SER A 650 36.72 30.57 -10.45
C SER A 650 36.09 29.33 -9.81
N LEU A 651 35.82 29.38 -8.50
CA LEU A 651 35.12 28.32 -7.78
C LEU A 651 33.67 28.19 -8.24
N ALA A 652 32.99 29.31 -8.51
CA ALA A 652 31.63 29.31 -9.04
C ALA A 652 31.54 28.64 -10.42
N LEU A 653 32.50 28.92 -11.31
CA LEU A 653 32.62 28.25 -12.61
C LEU A 653 32.84 26.74 -12.46
N ALA A 654 33.78 26.33 -11.60
CA ALA A 654 34.04 24.91 -11.36
C ALA A 654 32.81 24.16 -10.79
N ALA A 655 32.05 24.79 -9.90
CA ALA A 655 30.81 24.22 -9.37
C ALA A 655 29.72 24.12 -10.44
N ALA A 656 29.59 25.13 -11.32
CA ALA A 656 28.66 25.10 -12.44
C ALA A 656 29.03 24.01 -13.46
N ASP A 657 30.32 23.84 -13.76
CA ASP A 657 30.81 22.77 -14.62
C ASP A 657 30.58 21.38 -14.00
N MET A 658 30.71 21.24 -12.68
CA MET A 658 30.36 19.98 -11.99
C MET A 658 28.86 19.68 -12.07
N CYS A 659 28.00 20.69 -11.89
CA CYS A 659 26.55 20.55 -12.10
C CYS A 659 26.25 20.04 -13.52
N LEU A 660 26.84 20.66 -14.55
CA LEU A 660 26.64 20.30 -15.95
C LEU A 660 27.28 18.96 -16.34
N ARG A 661 28.31 18.52 -15.62
CA ARG A 661 28.85 17.15 -15.76
C ARG A 661 27.84 16.11 -15.27
N LEU A 662 27.18 16.38 -14.15
CA LEU A 662 26.19 15.47 -13.56
C LEU A 662 24.86 15.50 -14.33
N ASP A 663 24.42 16.69 -14.76
CA ASP A 663 23.24 16.92 -15.59
C ASP A 663 23.54 17.91 -16.73
N PRO A 664 23.93 17.42 -17.92
CA PRO A 664 24.19 18.27 -19.08
C PRO A 664 22.97 19.09 -19.54
N GLY A 665 21.75 18.69 -19.12
CA GLY A 665 20.50 19.38 -19.46
C GLY A 665 20.13 20.52 -18.52
N HIS A 666 20.94 20.82 -17.49
CA HIS A 666 20.59 21.81 -16.46
C HIS A 666 20.71 23.27 -16.95
N THR A 667 19.63 23.78 -17.55
CA THR A 667 19.58 25.10 -18.21
C THR A 667 20.02 26.28 -17.33
N ASP A 668 19.64 26.29 -16.06
CA ASP A 668 19.99 27.38 -15.12
C ASP A 668 21.50 27.42 -14.82
N ALA A 669 22.15 26.26 -14.79
CA ALA A 669 23.58 26.14 -14.50
C ALA A 669 24.39 26.57 -15.73
N ASP A 670 23.94 26.20 -16.92
CA ASP A 670 24.55 26.66 -18.18
C ASP A 670 24.42 28.18 -18.34
N SER A 671 23.25 28.74 -18.06
CA SER A 671 23.01 30.18 -18.08
C SER A 671 23.93 30.93 -17.09
N LEU A 672 24.09 30.39 -15.87
CA LEU A 672 25.01 30.94 -14.88
C LEU A 672 26.46 30.87 -15.35
N ARG A 673 26.89 29.73 -15.92
CA ARG A 673 28.23 29.53 -16.45
C ARG A 673 28.56 30.53 -17.57
N VAL A 674 27.67 30.70 -18.54
CA VAL A 674 27.84 31.66 -19.64
C VAL A 674 27.99 33.08 -19.09
N LYS A 675 27.16 33.48 -18.12
CA LYS A 675 27.26 34.79 -17.46
C LYS A 675 28.60 34.98 -16.73
N LEU A 676 29.09 33.93 -16.07
CA LEU A 676 30.39 33.91 -15.41
C LEU A 676 31.58 33.84 -16.37
N GLN A 677 31.36 33.60 -17.67
CA GLN A 677 32.40 33.67 -18.70
C GLN A 677 32.39 35.02 -19.42
N SER A 678 31.22 35.63 -19.62
CA SER A 678 31.05 36.87 -20.39
C SER A 678 31.43 38.15 -19.64
N ASN A 679 31.25 38.21 -18.32
CA ASN A 679 31.56 39.41 -17.51
C ASN A 679 33.08 39.55 -17.24
N ARG A 680 33.94 39.56 -18.26
CA ARG A 680 35.40 39.72 -18.09
C ARG A 680 35.78 41.07 -17.53
#